data_AF-A0A2E5KWU0-F1
#
_entry.id   AF-A0A2E5KWU0-F1
#
_cell.length_a   1.000
_cell.length_b   1.000
_cell.length_c   1.000
_cell.angle_alpha   90.00
_cell.angle_beta   90.00
_cell.angle_gamma   90.00
#
_symmetry.space_group_name_H-M   'P 1'
#
loop_
_entity.id
_entity.type
_entity.pdbx_description
1 polymer ?
#
loop_
_entity_poly.entity_id
_entity_poly.type
_entity_poly.pdbx_seq_one_letter_code
_entity_poly.pdbx_strand_id
1 'polypeptide(L)'
;MMHDASCLMDSVANHLEIRNMPSECTFPKNLPWPAFGQAAEPQAVKAGHHWIILRTLVLVCLSLWLMACVDPDDVPQSHISAPPPGPEPGEVRRYPLRTALFGDLHVHTSWSADAYAGGNRLGPNTAYRFARGEQVELQNGVQAQLPVPLDFVALTDHAEFFGSHLVCTMPGSPEFDLPQCRALRAGEIDQETFLERAFAFGGTRPMPRLQDTCSDLARCQDNERTTWKRVQELANAHDNPGQFTALIGYEFSSLLPEFGMLHRNVIFRGTDVTAHAISSLDVRNQKDFFNQLDAACVEPCEVLTIPHNTNYSWGLTFSRTDEDDTVYTSEDLQRRARIERLFEVTQQKGNSECQISVGASDEDCNLGILFPPCADGNARRCARENDFLRNVLLDGLALGNERDFNPYKLGVIGSTDTHMSDSGNTRPGILPLFEPAAGLGFAVDGVLAQEHVVVGPVRLMSPGGLAGVWAEANTREAIFDALQRREAFATSGSRIRLRFFGGNLPEDLGAHSNPVEIAYEQGVPMGSNLVSTQGIRFWVWAIKDPAGPPLDRIQIIKGWIEDGEHRQRIWDVACSSGRVPDENGRCPKTTADADLATCRLIGEQGAAELQATFSDADFSIENPAFYYARVLENPTCRWTTLLVNSVGAEVPADIPATVQERAWSSPIWSASP
;
A
#
# COMPACT_ATOMS: atom_id res chain seq x y z
N MET A 1 -10.03 -51.50 40.27
CA MET A 1 -11.32 -50.81 40.45
C MET A 1 -11.38 -49.81 39.29
N MET A 2 -12.32 -49.87 38.34
CA MET A 2 -13.80 -49.81 38.46
C MET A 2 -14.26 -48.44 38.97
N HIS A 3 -15.25 -47.76 38.35
CA HIS A 3 -16.15 -48.14 37.24
C HIS A 3 -16.64 -46.88 36.47
N ASP A 4 -17.04 -47.05 35.20
CA ASP A 4 -18.37 -46.77 34.57
C ASP A 4 -19.37 -45.77 35.20
N ALA A 5 -20.35 -45.16 34.50
CA ALA A 5 -20.61 -44.89 33.07
C ALA A 5 -21.96 -44.10 32.90
N SER A 6 -22.38 -43.86 31.66
CA SER A 6 -23.78 -43.77 31.14
C SER A 6 -24.62 -42.46 31.23
N CYS A 7 -25.06 -42.03 30.03
CA CYS A 7 -26.42 -41.70 29.56
C CYS A 7 -27.41 -40.77 30.31
N LEU A 8 -28.02 -39.81 29.59
CA LEU A 8 -29.44 -39.73 29.09
C LEU A 8 -29.53 -38.50 28.11
N MET A 9 -30.34 -38.42 27.03
CA MET A 9 -31.83 -38.26 26.89
C MET A 9 -32.41 -37.02 27.60
N ASP A 10 -33.44 -36.28 27.14
CA ASP A 10 -34.37 -36.33 25.96
C ASP A 10 -35.12 -34.95 25.88
N SER A 11 -35.96 -34.53 24.91
CA SER A 11 -36.24 -34.84 23.49
C SER A 11 -37.39 -33.90 22.99
N VAL A 12 -37.59 -33.69 21.67
CA VAL A 12 -38.74 -32.95 21.10
C VAL A 12 -39.30 -33.66 19.84
N ALA A 13 -40.62 -33.88 19.79
CA ALA A 13 -41.41 -34.41 18.67
C ALA A 13 -42.43 -33.33 18.19
N ASN A 14 -43.34 -33.50 17.21
CA ASN A 14 -43.88 -34.66 16.46
C ASN A 14 -44.46 -34.12 15.11
N HIS A 15 -44.72 -34.89 14.05
CA HIS A 15 -45.93 -35.72 13.86
C HIS A 15 -45.84 -36.62 12.59
N LEU A 16 -46.76 -37.57 12.45
CA LEU A 16 -46.80 -38.60 11.37
C LEU A 16 -47.93 -38.38 10.35
N GLU A 17 -47.83 -39.02 9.17
CA GLU A 17 -48.77 -40.12 8.84
C GLU A 17 -48.22 -41.16 7.81
N ILE A 18 -48.90 -42.31 7.73
CA ILE A 18 -48.38 -43.63 7.31
C ILE A 18 -48.89 -44.07 5.92
N ARG A 19 -48.11 -44.87 5.14
CA ARG A 19 -48.66 -45.97 4.28
C ARG A 19 -47.65 -47.03 3.76
N ASN A 20 -47.68 -48.18 4.44
CA ASN A 20 -47.59 -49.61 4.00
C ASN A 20 -46.52 -50.17 3.01
N MET A 21 -45.90 -51.27 3.48
CA MET A 21 -45.16 -52.38 2.82
C MET A 21 -46.13 -53.47 2.24
N PRO A 22 -45.74 -54.65 1.66
CA PRO A 22 -44.48 -55.46 1.71
C PRO A 22 -43.84 -55.78 0.32
N SER A 23 -42.70 -56.49 0.12
CA SER A 23 -42.13 -57.77 0.66
C SER A 23 -42.94 -59.03 0.18
N GLU A 24 -42.41 -60.22 -0.21
CA GLU A 24 -41.06 -60.87 -0.21
C GLU A 24 -41.10 -62.26 -0.98
N CYS A 25 -40.09 -63.15 -1.18
CA CYS A 25 -38.61 -63.24 -1.01
C CYS A 25 -37.99 -64.45 -1.81
N THR A 26 -36.65 -64.64 -1.73
CA THR A 26 -35.83 -65.91 -1.79
C THR A 26 -35.42 -66.69 -3.07
N PHE A 27 -34.26 -67.37 -2.93
CA PHE A 27 -33.46 -68.27 -3.81
C PHE A 27 -33.59 -69.77 -3.36
N PRO A 28 -32.80 -70.79 -3.84
CA PRO A 28 -32.25 -71.16 -5.18
C PRO A 28 -32.45 -72.68 -5.54
N LYS A 29 -31.95 -73.16 -6.72
CA LYS A 29 -31.11 -74.40 -6.85
C LYS A 29 -30.69 -74.83 -8.29
N ASN A 30 -29.39 -75.11 -8.43
CA ASN A 30 -28.67 -76.18 -9.16
C ASN A 30 -28.74 -76.45 -10.69
N LEU A 31 -27.55 -76.85 -11.19
CA LEU A 31 -27.08 -77.28 -12.53
C LEU A 31 -27.50 -78.73 -12.92
N PRO A 32 -27.46 -79.15 -14.22
CA PRO A 32 -26.21 -79.59 -14.89
C PRO A 32 -26.04 -79.26 -16.41
N TRP A 33 -24.87 -79.66 -16.93
CA TRP A 33 -24.29 -79.47 -18.28
C TRP A 33 -24.59 -80.64 -19.26
N PRO A 34 -24.43 -80.49 -20.60
CA PRO A 34 -23.14 -80.78 -21.25
C PRO A 34 -22.76 -79.83 -22.43
N ALA A 35 -21.59 -80.07 -23.05
CA ALA A 35 -20.91 -79.16 -23.99
C ALA A 35 -20.94 -79.61 -25.47
N PHE A 36 -20.69 -78.67 -26.40
CA PHE A 36 -19.70 -78.78 -27.50
C PHE A 36 -19.62 -77.46 -28.32
N GLY A 37 -18.44 -77.15 -28.88
CA GLY A 37 -18.27 -76.09 -29.90
C GLY A 37 -17.16 -75.06 -29.59
N GLN A 38 -16.10 -75.03 -30.41
CA GLN A 38 -15.04 -74.00 -30.39
C GLN A 38 -15.22 -73.04 -31.58
N ALA A 39 -15.07 -71.73 -31.36
CA ALA A 39 -14.80 -70.75 -32.42
C ALA A 39 -14.07 -69.51 -31.86
N ALA A 40 -13.12 -69.00 -32.65
CA ALA A 40 -12.14 -67.93 -32.42
C ALA A 40 -12.51 -66.69 -31.57
N GLU A 41 -11.49 -66.12 -30.91
CA GLU A 41 -11.44 -64.72 -30.47
C GLU A 41 -11.33 -63.73 -31.66
N PRO A 42 -11.38 -62.41 -31.43
CA PRO A 42 -10.09 -61.69 -31.40
C PRO A 42 -9.91 -60.76 -30.18
N GLN A 43 -8.72 -60.82 -29.57
CA GLN A 43 -8.30 -59.88 -28.52
C GLN A 43 -7.86 -58.54 -29.12
N ALA A 44 -8.69 -57.49 -29.00
CA ALA A 44 -8.38 -56.18 -29.60
C ALA A 44 -8.78 -54.93 -28.79
N VAL A 45 -9.11 -55.06 -27.49
CA VAL A 45 -9.64 -53.92 -26.69
C VAL A 45 -8.84 -53.60 -25.41
N LYS A 46 -8.23 -54.59 -24.75
CA LYS A 46 -7.59 -54.39 -23.43
C LYS A 46 -6.22 -53.68 -23.44
N ALA A 47 -5.56 -53.55 -24.59
CA ALA A 47 -4.24 -52.92 -24.67
C ALA A 47 -4.28 -51.38 -24.54
N GLY A 48 -5.30 -50.71 -25.10
CA GLY A 48 -5.33 -49.25 -25.22
C GLY A 48 -5.44 -48.50 -23.88
N HIS A 49 -6.30 -48.97 -22.97
CA HIS A 49 -6.53 -48.31 -21.69
C HIS A 49 -5.28 -48.33 -20.80
N HIS A 50 -4.54 -49.44 -20.76
CA HIS A 50 -3.28 -49.50 -20.01
C HIS A 50 -2.21 -48.57 -20.61
N TRP A 51 -2.15 -48.41 -21.94
CA TRP A 51 -1.22 -47.48 -22.58
C TRP A 51 -1.52 -46.00 -22.30
N ILE A 52 -2.80 -45.63 -22.22
CA ILE A 52 -3.21 -44.26 -21.86
C ILE A 52 -2.91 -44.00 -20.38
N ILE A 53 -3.34 -44.89 -19.48
CA ILE A 53 -3.09 -44.75 -18.03
C ILE A 53 -1.58 -44.70 -17.73
N LEU A 54 -0.77 -45.55 -18.38
CA LEU A 54 0.68 -45.53 -18.22
C LEU A 54 1.31 -44.25 -18.78
N ARG A 55 0.80 -43.69 -19.89
CA ARG A 55 1.25 -42.38 -20.39
C ARG A 55 0.92 -41.24 -19.44
N THR A 56 -0.29 -41.22 -18.87
CA THR A 56 -0.68 -40.19 -17.89
C THR A 56 0.15 -40.31 -16.60
N LEU A 57 0.37 -41.53 -16.09
CA LEU A 57 1.25 -41.76 -14.95
C LEU A 57 2.70 -41.39 -15.25
N VAL A 58 3.23 -41.71 -16.44
CA VAL A 58 4.59 -41.30 -16.83
C VAL A 58 4.70 -39.78 -17.01
N LEU A 59 3.67 -39.10 -17.52
CA LEU A 59 3.65 -37.63 -17.60
C LEU A 59 3.54 -36.98 -16.23
N VAL A 60 2.70 -37.49 -15.33
CA VAL A 60 2.58 -37.01 -13.94
C VAL A 60 3.85 -37.29 -13.15
N CYS A 61 4.48 -38.46 -13.31
CA CYS A 61 5.79 -38.73 -12.74
C CYS A 61 6.89 -37.86 -13.35
N LEU A 62 6.87 -37.58 -14.67
CA LEU A 62 7.82 -36.63 -15.25
C LEU A 62 7.57 -35.20 -14.75
N SER A 63 6.33 -34.75 -14.56
CA SER A 63 6.08 -33.42 -13.98
C SER A 63 6.46 -33.34 -12.49
N LEU A 64 6.33 -34.44 -11.73
CA LEU A 64 6.83 -34.54 -10.36
C LEU A 64 8.36 -34.66 -10.28
N TRP A 65 9.03 -35.14 -11.33
CA TRP A 65 10.50 -35.13 -11.46
C TRP A 65 11.05 -33.86 -12.15
N LEU A 66 10.18 -33.06 -12.77
CA LEU A 66 10.47 -31.75 -13.37
C LEU A 66 10.00 -30.57 -12.49
N MET A 67 9.36 -30.86 -11.34
CA MET A 67 9.62 -30.10 -10.13
C MET A 67 11.09 -30.33 -9.78
N ALA A 68 11.96 -29.53 -10.42
CA ALA A 68 13.35 -29.46 -10.02
C ALA A 68 13.39 -29.08 -8.54
N CYS A 69 14.03 -29.89 -7.71
CA CYS A 69 14.43 -29.46 -6.39
C CYS A 69 15.38 -28.28 -6.59
N VAL A 70 14.86 -27.06 -6.49
CA VAL A 70 15.68 -25.85 -6.40
C VAL A 70 16.56 -26.06 -5.19
N ASP A 71 17.88 -26.11 -5.41
CA ASP A 71 18.82 -26.28 -4.33
C ASP A 71 18.68 -25.07 -3.41
N PRO A 72 18.26 -25.23 -2.14
CA PRO A 72 18.07 -24.09 -1.25
C PRO A 72 19.37 -23.33 -0.99
N ASP A 73 20.52 -23.89 -1.35
CA ASP A 73 21.83 -23.24 -1.21
C ASP A 73 22.25 -22.48 -2.49
N ASP A 74 21.55 -22.63 -3.63
CA ASP A 74 21.73 -21.81 -4.85
C ASP A 74 20.88 -20.54 -4.80
N VAL A 75 21.47 -19.47 -4.26
CA VAL A 75 20.77 -18.19 -4.06
C VAL A 75 20.78 -17.35 -5.34
N PRO A 76 19.61 -16.92 -5.85
CA PRO A 76 19.52 -16.11 -7.07
C PRO A 76 20.34 -14.82 -7.00
N GLN A 77 21.07 -14.52 -8.08
CA GLN A 77 21.86 -13.28 -8.21
C GLN A 77 21.01 -12.01 -8.08
N SER A 78 19.73 -12.09 -8.47
CA SER A 78 18.73 -11.04 -8.24
C SER A 78 18.53 -10.74 -6.76
N HIS A 79 18.40 -11.77 -5.91
CA HIS A 79 18.31 -11.60 -4.46
C HIS A 79 19.64 -11.11 -3.88
N ILE A 80 20.78 -11.68 -4.30
CA ILE A 80 22.11 -11.28 -3.80
C ILE A 80 22.36 -9.79 -3.97
N SER A 81 21.94 -9.17 -5.08
CA SER A 81 22.00 -7.72 -5.32
C SER A 81 23.33 -7.10 -4.84
N ALA A 82 24.43 -7.49 -5.49
CA ALA A 82 25.72 -6.82 -5.27
C ALA A 82 25.64 -5.37 -5.79
N PRO A 83 26.15 -4.36 -5.05
CA PRO A 83 26.15 -2.98 -5.53
C PRO A 83 26.85 -2.86 -6.89
N PRO A 84 26.23 -2.25 -7.91
CA PRO A 84 26.92 -1.94 -9.16
C PRO A 84 27.99 -0.86 -8.94
N PRO A 85 28.86 -0.60 -9.94
CA PRO A 85 29.59 0.66 -10.01
C PRO A 85 28.61 1.84 -9.97
N GLY A 86 28.86 2.83 -9.11
CA GLY A 86 28.04 4.04 -9.05
C GLY A 86 28.06 4.81 -10.37
N PRO A 87 27.03 5.63 -10.65
CA PRO A 87 26.93 6.40 -11.89
C PRO A 87 27.99 7.50 -11.98
N GLU A 88 28.38 7.84 -13.21
CA GLU A 88 29.24 9.01 -13.47
C GLU A 88 28.49 10.32 -13.15
N PRO A 89 29.08 11.28 -12.41
CA PRO A 89 28.40 12.49 -11.98
C PRO A 89 27.85 13.35 -13.15
N GLY A 90 26.52 13.53 -13.16
CA GLY A 90 25.80 14.33 -14.16
C GLY A 90 25.65 15.82 -13.79
N GLU A 91 25.18 16.62 -14.76
CA GLU A 91 24.77 18.01 -14.50
C GLU A 91 23.38 18.04 -13.84
N VAL A 92 23.32 18.48 -12.58
CA VAL A 92 22.06 18.59 -11.84
C VAL A 92 21.30 19.86 -12.27
N ARG A 93 20.31 19.69 -13.16
CA ARG A 93 19.40 20.78 -13.55
C ARG A 93 18.59 21.28 -12.35
N ARG A 94 18.65 22.60 -12.12
CA ARG A 94 17.86 23.32 -11.10
C ARG A 94 16.59 23.93 -11.69
N TYR A 95 15.54 24.00 -10.85
CA TYR A 95 14.22 24.52 -11.18
C TYR A 95 13.80 25.55 -10.12
N PRO A 96 14.03 26.86 -10.32
CA PRO A 96 13.74 27.88 -9.31
C PRO A 96 12.27 27.96 -8.87
N LEU A 97 11.34 27.72 -9.80
CA LEU A 97 9.90 27.62 -9.52
C LEU A 97 9.44 26.18 -9.20
N ARG A 98 10.40 25.26 -8.97
CA ARG A 98 10.22 23.82 -8.68
C ARG A 98 9.57 23.00 -9.80
N THR A 99 9.93 21.72 -9.89
CA THR A 99 9.32 20.74 -10.81
C THR A 99 8.66 19.61 -10.04
N ALA A 100 7.57 19.08 -10.58
CA ALA A 100 7.00 17.83 -10.09
C ALA A 100 7.98 16.71 -10.41
N LEU A 101 8.28 15.90 -9.40
CA LEU A 101 8.96 14.62 -9.50
C LEU A 101 8.02 13.55 -8.94
N PHE A 102 7.98 12.37 -9.57
CA PHE A 102 7.22 11.21 -9.10
C PHE A 102 8.14 10.11 -8.58
N GLY A 103 7.75 9.48 -7.48
CA GLY A 103 8.46 8.36 -6.91
C GLY A 103 7.58 7.43 -6.12
N ASP A 104 8.22 6.48 -5.46
CA ASP A 104 7.60 5.50 -4.59
C ASP A 104 8.46 5.41 -3.31
N LEU A 105 7.83 5.49 -2.14
CA LEU A 105 8.50 5.60 -0.84
C LEU A 105 8.22 4.40 0.08
N HIS A 106 7.49 3.41 -0.42
CA HIS A 106 7.12 2.20 0.29
C HIS A 106 7.27 1.00 -0.67
N VAL A 107 8.43 0.35 -0.65
CA VAL A 107 8.79 -0.72 -1.58
C VAL A 107 9.51 -1.83 -0.83
N HIS A 108 8.90 -3.01 -0.82
CA HIS A 108 9.51 -4.24 -0.32
C HIS A 108 10.12 -5.05 -1.45
N THR A 109 11.31 -5.54 -1.19
CA THR A 109 12.05 -6.46 -2.07
C THR A 109 12.14 -7.84 -1.44
N SER A 110 12.84 -8.79 -2.07
CA SER A 110 13.18 -10.06 -1.42
C SER A 110 14.12 -9.91 -0.19
N TRP A 111 14.51 -8.69 0.18
CA TRP A 111 15.21 -8.39 1.44
C TRP A 111 14.24 -8.10 2.60
N SER A 112 12.96 -7.88 2.33
CA SER A 112 11.91 -8.00 3.34
C SER A 112 11.49 -9.45 3.49
N ALA A 113 11.27 -9.87 4.73
CA ALA A 113 11.00 -11.27 5.07
C ALA A 113 9.60 -11.74 4.63
N ASP A 114 8.60 -10.86 4.68
CA ASP A 114 7.22 -11.15 4.27
C ASP A 114 7.06 -11.23 2.74
N ALA A 115 7.75 -10.37 2.00
CA ALA A 115 7.87 -10.45 0.55
C ALA A 115 8.63 -11.72 0.11
N TYR A 116 9.72 -12.09 0.80
CA TYR A 116 10.42 -13.34 0.54
C TYR A 116 9.57 -14.57 0.86
N ALA A 117 8.80 -14.56 1.95
CA ALA A 117 7.84 -15.61 2.27
C ALA A 117 6.70 -15.68 1.22
N GLY A 118 6.30 -14.53 0.65
CA GLY A 118 5.46 -14.41 -0.56
C GLY A 118 6.13 -14.83 -1.88
N GLY A 119 7.27 -15.53 -1.81
CA GLY A 119 7.97 -16.08 -2.98
C GLY A 119 8.86 -15.10 -3.74
N ASN A 120 8.96 -13.82 -3.33
CA ASN A 120 9.82 -12.86 -4.02
C ASN A 120 11.30 -13.28 -3.91
N ARG A 121 12.03 -13.28 -5.04
CA ARG A 121 13.48 -13.56 -5.14
C ARG A 121 14.24 -12.46 -5.90
N LEU A 122 13.62 -11.28 -6.04
CA LEU A 122 14.15 -10.11 -6.71
C LEU A 122 14.62 -9.11 -5.64
N GLY A 123 15.90 -8.81 -5.59
CA GLY A 123 16.47 -7.87 -4.61
C GLY A 123 16.48 -6.42 -5.09
N PRO A 124 17.07 -5.51 -4.29
CA PRO A 124 17.17 -4.07 -4.58
C PRO A 124 17.64 -3.72 -5.99
N ASN A 125 18.59 -4.46 -6.58
CA ASN A 125 19.04 -4.20 -7.95
C ASN A 125 17.89 -4.30 -8.96
N THR A 126 16.95 -5.22 -8.77
CA THR A 126 15.78 -5.35 -9.64
C THR A 126 14.80 -4.19 -9.44
N ALA A 127 14.53 -3.81 -8.19
CA ALA A 127 13.64 -2.70 -7.87
C ALA A 127 14.12 -1.36 -8.44
N TYR A 128 15.39 -1.00 -8.24
CA TYR A 128 15.95 0.23 -8.83
C TYR A 128 15.99 0.20 -10.37
N ARG A 129 16.23 -0.96 -10.99
CA ARG A 129 16.17 -1.10 -12.45
C ARG A 129 14.75 -0.87 -12.97
N PHE A 130 13.77 -1.49 -12.33
CA PHE A 130 12.35 -1.33 -12.66
C PHE A 130 11.86 0.12 -12.47
N ALA A 131 12.22 0.76 -11.36
CA ALA A 131 11.94 2.16 -11.07
C ALA A 131 12.45 3.10 -12.19
N ARG A 132 13.61 2.80 -12.78
CA ARG A 132 14.18 3.52 -13.94
C ARG A 132 13.54 3.14 -15.29
N GLY A 133 12.49 2.34 -15.30
CA GLY A 133 11.77 1.91 -16.50
C GLY A 133 12.46 0.80 -17.29
N GLU A 134 13.40 0.06 -16.70
CA GLU A 134 13.92 -1.16 -17.32
C GLU A 134 12.88 -2.30 -17.23
N GLN A 135 12.83 -3.18 -18.24
CA GLN A 135 12.01 -4.40 -18.16
C GLN A 135 12.63 -5.41 -17.18
N VAL A 136 11.77 -6.07 -16.40
CA VAL A 136 12.13 -7.12 -15.44
C VAL A 136 11.12 -8.27 -15.52
N GLU A 137 11.58 -9.48 -15.19
CA GLU A 137 10.70 -10.64 -14.99
C GLU A 137 10.34 -10.72 -13.50
N LEU A 138 9.04 -10.74 -13.19
CA LEU A 138 8.52 -10.93 -11.84
C LEU A 138 8.59 -12.40 -11.43
N GLN A 139 8.49 -12.70 -10.12
CA GLN A 139 8.65 -14.09 -9.62
C GLN A 139 7.57 -15.08 -10.11
N ASN A 140 6.50 -14.58 -10.73
CA ASN A 140 5.46 -15.37 -11.40
C ASN A 140 5.64 -15.49 -12.92
N GLY A 141 6.79 -15.06 -13.47
CA GLY A 141 7.13 -15.10 -14.90
C GLY A 141 6.58 -13.95 -15.75
N VAL A 142 5.86 -13.00 -15.15
CA VAL A 142 5.31 -11.83 -15.87
C VAL A 142 6.43 -10.84 -16.20
N GLN A 143 6.52 -10.45 -17.47
CA GLN A 143 7.44 -9.39 -17.92
C GLN A 143 6.82 -8.02 -17.65
N ALA A 144 7.32 -7.32 -16.63
CA ALA A 144 6.82 -6.01 -16.22
C ALA A 144 7.79 -4.89 -16.64
N GLN A 145 7.24 -3.71 -16.95
CA GLN A 145 8.00 -2.48 -17.20
C GLN A 145 7.11 -1.27 -16.90
N LEU A 146 7.66 -0.21 -16.29
CA LEU A 146 6.96 1.06 -16.16
C LEU A 146 6.81 1.77 -17.52
N PRO A 147 5.64 2.34 -17.87
CA PRO A 147 5.45 3.10 -19.11
C PRO A 147 6.16 4.47 -19.08
N VAL A 148 6.47 4.98 -17.89
CA VAL A 148 7.31 6.15 -17.63
C VAL A 148 8.14 5.80 -16.38
N PRO A 149 9.46 6.06 -16.35
CA PRO A 149 10.27 5.91 -15.14
C PRO A 149 9.75 6.73 -13.95
N LEU A 150 10.20 6.37 -12.75
CA LEU A 150 10.17 7.24 -11.58
C LEU A 150 11.36 8.21 -11.61
N ASP A 151 11.19 9.38 -11.04
CA ASP A 151 12.26 10.34 -10.74
C ASP A 151 13.05 9.91 -9.50
N PHE A 152 12.41 9.25 -8.53
CA PHE A 152 13.04 8.78 -7.30
C PHE A 152 12.39 7.52 -6.72
N VAL A 153 13.10 6.82 -5.84
CA VAL A 153 12.55 5.73 -5.02
C VAL A 153 13.23 5.66 -3.65
N ALA A 154 12.51 5.19 -2.63
CA ALA A 154 13.09 4.59 -1.43
C ALA A 154 12.75 3.11 -1.40
N LEU A 155 13.72 2.27 -1.04
CA LEU A 155 13.46 0.86 -0.71
C LEU A 155 13.35 0.76 0.80
N THR A 156 12.33 0.07 1.28
CA THR A 156 11.89 0.14 2.68
C THR A 156 11.59 -1.26 3.23
N ASP A 157 12.50 -2.21 2.99
CA ASP A 157 12.40 -3.54 3.58
C ASP A 157 12.34 -3.47 5.13
N HIS A 158 11.57 -4.37 5.77
CA HIS A 158 11.35 -4.38 7.24
C HIS A 158 12.66 -4.51 8.05
N ALA A 159 12.99 -3.50 8.86
CA ALA A 159 14.22 -3.47 9.66
C ALA A 159 14.29 -4.57 10.73
N GLU A 160 13.14 -5.01 11.25
CA GLU A 160 12.97 -6.08 12.25
C GLU A 160 13.57 -7.42 11.81
N PHE A 161 13.80 -7.62 10.52
CA PHE A 161 14.36 -8.85 9.97
C PHE A 161 15.80 -8.70 9.46
N PHE A 162 16.41 -7.51 9.55
CA PHE A 162 17.79 -7.25 9.10
C PHE A 162 18.83 -8.15 9.79
N GLY A 163 18.60 -8.54 11.05
CA GLY A 163 19.48 -9.40 11.83
C GLY A 163 19.32 -10.91 11.63
N SER A 164 18.28 -11.34 10.92
CA SER A 164 17.82 -12.74 10.87
C SER A 164 17.53 -13.24 9.46
N HIS A 165 16.82 -12.47 8.63
CA HIS A 165 16.43 -12.86 7.27
C HIS A 165 17.61 -12.85 6.30
N LEU A 166 18.32 -11.71 6.16
CA LEU A 166 19.44 -11.64 5.21
C LEU A 166 20.60 -12.57 5.60
N VAL A 167 20.85 -12.81 6.89
CA VAL A 167 21.89 -13.76 7.30
C VAL A 167 21.51 -15.22 7.06
N CYS A 168 20.21 -15.53 6.96
CA CYS A 168 19.72 -16.80 6.46
C CYS A 168 19.68 -16.90 4.92
N THR A 169 19.64 -15.79 4.18
CA THR A 169 19.40 -15.81 2.73
C THR A 169 20.60 -15.35 1.87
N MET A 170 21.63 -14.75 2.48
CA MET A 170 22.87 -14.35 1.80
C MET A 170 24.01 -15.36 1.97
N PRO A 171 24.57 -15.91 0.88
CA PRO A 171 25.74 -16.80 0.95
C PRO A 171 26.95 -16.14 1.62
N GLY A 172 27.73 -16.93 2.36
CA GLY A 172 28.93 -16.47 3.07
C GLY A 172 28.68 -15.90 4.48
N SER A 173 27.41 -15.78 4.89
CA SER A 173 27.03 -15.58 6.28
C SER A 173 27.31 -16.85 7.11
N PRO A 174 27.91 -16.75 8.33
CA PRO A 174 28.05 -17.89 9.26
C PRO A 174 26.72 -18.58 9.61
N GLU A 175 25.63 -17.82 9.63
CA GLU A 175 24.26 -18.29 9.92
C GLU A 175 23.65 -19.06 8.73
N PHE A 176 24.19 -18.93 7.52
CA PHE A 176 23.58 -19.46 6.29
C PHE A 176 23.33 -20.98 6.33
N ASP A 177 24.26 -21.76 6.90
CA ASP A 177 24.14 -23.22 6.96
C ASP A 177 23.26 -23.75 8.11
N LEU A 178 22.69 -22.87 8.95
CA LEU A 178 21.80 -23.27 10.05
C LEU A 178 20.52 -23.96 9.50
N PRO A 179 20.00 -25.02 10.16
CA PRO A 179 18.85 -25.77 9.65
C PRO A 179 17.62 -24.91 9.35
N GLN A 180 17.30 -23.96 10.24
CA GLN A 180 16.19 -23.03 10.07
C GLN A 180 16.40 -22.03 8.91
N CYS A 181 17.65 -21.67 8.62
CA CYS A 181 17.97 -20.83 7.46
C CYS A 181 17.82 -21.60 6.15
N ARG A 182 18.25 -22.87 6.10
CA ARG A 182 18.01 -23.74 4.92
C ARG A 182 16.52 -24.00 4.71
N ALA A 183 15.73 -24.23 5.78
CA ALA A 183 14.28 -24.37 5.70
C ALA A 183 13.57 -23.12 5.16
N LEU A 184 14.02 -21.92 5.57
CA LEU A 184 13.53 -20.65 5.02
C LEU A 184 13.82 -20.51 3.51
N ARG A 185 15.05 -20.82 3.08
CA ARG A 185 15.42 -20.79 1.64
C ARG A 185 14.66 -21.83 0.82
N ALA A 186 14.46 -23.02 1.38
CA ALA A 186 13.71 -24.12 0.76
C ALA A 186 12.20 -23.86 0.63
N GLY A 187 11.66 -22.82 1.27
CA GLY A 187 10.22 -22.52 1.25
C GLY A 187 9.39 -23.47 2.12
N GLU A 188 9.98 -24.06 3.17
CA GLU A 188 9.25 -24.91 4.13
C GLU A 188 8.28 -24.11 5.04
N ILE A 189 8.26 -22.79 4.90
CA ILE A 189 7.36 -21.85 5.57
C ILE A 189 6.74 -20.97 4.49
N ASP A 190 5.45 -21.09 4.25
CA ASP A 190 4.68 -20.21 3.36
C ASP A 190 4.39 -18.83 4.00
N GLN A 191 3.92 -17.89 3.18
CA GLN A 191 3.63 -16.52 3.62
C GLN A 191 2.58 -16.44 4.72
N GLU A 192 1.55 -17.29 4.68
CA GLU A 192 0.49 -17.33 5.68
C GLU A 192 1.05 -17.79 7.04
N THR A 193 1.76 -18.91 7.06
CA THR A 193 2.46 -19.45 8.24
C THR A 193 3.51 -18.47 8.78
N PHE A 194 4.21 -17.74 7.91
CA PHE A 194 5.15 -16.69 8.32
C PHE A 194 4.43 -15.52 9.01
N LEU A 195 3.37 -14.99 8.40
CA LEU A 195 2.62 -13.85 8.91
C LEU A 195 1.91 -14.19 10.23
N GLU A 196 1.29 -15.37 10.35
CA GLU A 196 0.70 -15.84 11.61
C GLU A 196 1.75 -15.87 12.74
N ARG A 197 2.96 -16.37 12.47
CA ARG A 197 4.06 -16.42 13.46
C ARG A 197 4.58 -15.04 13.82
N ALA A 198 4.63 -14.10 12.87
CA ALA A 198 5.01 -12.71 13.13
C ALA A 198 3.96 -12.01 14.00
N PHE A 199 2.68 -12.06 13.60
CA PHE A 199 1.57 -11.44 14.35
C PHE A 199 1.22 -12.13 15.67
N ALA A 200 1.71 -13.35 15.93
CA ALA A 200 1.69 -13.95 17.26
C ALA A 200 2.49 -13.15 18.31
N PHE A 201 3.44 -12.30 17.88
CA PHE A 201 4.13 -11.32 18.74
C PHE A 201 3.43 -9.95 18.78
N GLY A 202 2.26 -9.78 18.15
CA GLY A 202 1.51 -8.51 18.13
C GLY A 202 1.25 -7.95 19.54
N GLY A 203 1.70 -6.72 19.79
CA GLY A 203 1.67 -6.09 21.10
C GLY A 203 2.80 -6.49 22.07
N THR A 204 3.77 -7.33 21.67
CA THR A 204 4.98 -7.61 22.45
C THR A 204 5.99 -6.46 22.26
N ARG A 205 6.55 -5.95 23.37
CA ARG A 205 7.35 -4.71 23.39
C ARG A 205 8.56 -4.78 24.35
N PRO A 206 9.81 -4.61 23.87
CA PRO A 206 10.21 -4.68 22.45
C PRO A 206 9.88 -6.05 21.85
N MET A 207 9.81 -6.13 20.52
CA MET A 207 9.66 -7.41 19.81
C MET A 207 10.92 -8.28 20.05
N PRO A 208 10.77 -9.59 20.34
CA PRO A 208 11.91 -10.44 20.64
C PRO A 208 12.74 -10.74 19.37
N ARG A 209 14.06 -10.49 19.45
CA ARG A 209 15.04 -10.91 18.45
C ARG A 209 15.07 -12.43 18.34
N LEU A 210 15.16 -12.94 17.10
CA LEU A 210 15.27 -14.38 16.78
C LEU A 210 16.67 -14.91 17.08
N GLN A 211 17.04 -14.98 18.37
CA GLN A 211 18.38 -15.36 18.84
C GLN A 211 18.81 -16.78 18.40
N ASP A 212 17.87 -17.69 18.12
CA ASP A 212 18.18 -19.01 17.57
C ASP A 212 18.91 -18.92 16.21
N THR A 213 18.69 -17.85 15.43
CA THR A 213 19.43 -17.58 14.19
C THR A 213 20.78 -16.92 14.47
N CYS A 214 20.83 -15.89 15.31
CA CYS A 214 22.03 -15.05 15.49
C CYS A 214 22.90 -15.40 16.71
N SER A 215 22.63 -16.50 17.42
CA SER A 215 23.34 -17.06 18.59
C SER A 215 23.42 -16.23 19.88
N ASP A 216 23.65 -14.92 19.80
CA ASP A 216 23.56 -13.99 20.94
C ASP A 216 23.16 -12.56 20.49
N LEU A 217 22.78 -11.71 21.45
CA LEU A 217 22.32 -10.34 21.19
C LEU A 217 23.36 -9.48 20.47
N ALA A 218 24.65 -9.61 20.80
CA ALA A 218 25.70 -8.79 20.18
C ALA A 218 25.88 -9.17 18.71
N ARG A 219 25.80 -10.47 18.39
CA ARG A 219 25.83 -10.98 17.02
C ARG A 219 24.55 -10.66 16.24
N CYS A 220 23.37 -10.69 16.85
CA CYS A 220 22.14 -10.18 16.22
C CYS A 220 22.30 -8.71 15.78
N GLN A 221 22.80 -7.85 16.67
CA GLN A 221 23.01 -6.44 16.35
C GLN A 221 24.16 -6.17 15.36
N ASP A 222 25.16 -7.04 15.30
CA ASP A 222 26.22 -7.02 14.27
C ASP A 222 25.64 -7.34 12.88
N ASN A 223 24.73 -8.32 12.81
CA ASN A 223 23.97 -8.67 11.60
C ASN A 223 23.04 -7.54 11.15
N GLU A 224 22.27 -6.96 12.08
CA GLU A 224 21.38 -5.82 11.82
C GLU A 224 22.13 -4.63 11.20
N ARG A 225 23.28 -4.26 11.79
CA ARG A 225 24.14 -3.18 11.27
C ARG A 225 24.81 -3.52 9.95
N THR A 226 25.20 -4.79 9.74
CA THR A 226 25.78 -5.25 8.48
C THR A 226 24.78 -5.17 7.34
N THR A 227 23.53 -5.62 7.56
CA THR A 227 22.44 -5.48 6.61
C THR A 227 22.12 -4.01 6.33
N TRP A 228 21.97 -3.18 7.37
CA TRP A 228 21.66 -1.75 7.20
C TRP A 228 22.72 -1.02 6.37
N LYS A 229 24.01 -1.28 6.62
CA LYS A 229 25.11 -0.74 5.79
C LYS A 229 25.00 -1.17 4.33
N ARG A 230 24.57 -2.40 4.06
CA ARG A 230 24.40 -2.92 2.69
C ARG A 230 23.24 -2.26 1.94
N VAL A 231 22.15 -1.90 2.64
CA VAL A 231 21.05 -1.09 2.07
C VAL A 231 21.58 0.30 1.65
N GLN A 232 22.36 0.96 2.51
CA GLN A 232 23.01 2.24 2.19
C GLN A 232 23.94 2.13 0.98
N GLU A 233 24.78 1.09 0.92
CA GLU A 233 25.70 0.84 -0.21
C GLU A 233 24.98 0.67 -1.54
N LEU A 234 23.83 -0.02 -1.55
CA LEU A 234 23.00 -0.18 -2.75
C LEU A 234 22.30 1.11 -3.17
N ALA A 235 21.70 1.83 -2.24
CA ALA A 235 21.12 3.14 -2.53
C ALA A 235 22.17 4.09 -3.10
N ASN A 236 23.37 4.13 -2.52
CA ASN A 236 24.50 4.94 -3.02
C ASN A 236 25.00 4.50 -4.40
N ALA A 237 24.97 3.20 -4.71
CA ALA A 237 25.34 2.69 -6.03
C ALA A 237 24.29 2.95 -7.12
N HIS A 238 23.04 3.26 -6.75
CA HIS A 238 21.94 3.53 -7.68
C HIS A 238 21.52 5.01 -7.75
N ASP A 239 21.99 5.87 -6.83
CA ASP A 239 21.69 7.30 -6.81
C ASP A 239 22.43 8.05 -7.93
N ASN A 240 21.67 8.65 -8.86
CA ASN A 240 22.16 9.38 -10.02
C ASN A 240 21.59 10.82 -10.04
N PRO A 241 22.15 11.73 -9.22
CA PRO A 241 21.70 13.12 -9.12
C PRO A 241 21.48 13.80 -10.47
N GLY A 242 20.28 14.34 -10.67
CA GLY A 242 19.82 14.97 -11.91
C GLY A 242 19.06 14.04 -12.86
N GLN A 243 19.09 12.73 -12.66
CA GLN A 243 18.41 11.73 -13.52
C GLN A 243 17.50 10.78 -12.74
N PHE A 244 17.96 10.25 -11.60
CA PHE A 244 17.21 9.31 -10.77
C PHE A 244 17.75 9.33 -9.33
N THR A 245 16.93 9.64 -8.34
CA THR A 245 17.35 9.66 -6.93
C THR A 245 17.01 8.34 -6.23
N ALA A 246 18.00 7.70 -5.61
CA ALA A 246 17.81 6.54 -4.74
C ALA A 246 17.96 6.99 -3.28
N LEU A 247 16.84 7.26 -2.61
CA LEU A 247 16.80 7.65 -1.20
C LEU A 247 17.25 6.50 -0.30
N ILE A 248 17.88 6.84 0.82
CA ILE A 248 18.22 5.87 1.88
C ILE A 248 17.05 5.83 2.87
N GLY A 249 16.55 4.63 3.15
CA GLY A 249 15.48 4.42 4.12
C GLY A 249 15.27 2.95 4.49
N TYR A 250 14.32 2.71 5.38
CA TYR A 250 13.88 1.38 5.84
C TYR A 250 12.44 1.50 6.39
N GLU A 251 11.70 0.39 6.50
CA GLU A 251 10.43 0.39 7.24
C GLU A 251 10.66 0.01 8.72
N PHE A 252 10.10 0.81 9.62
CA PHE A 252 9.90 0.44 11.03
C PHE A 252 8.54 -0.23 11.18
N SER A 253 8.49 -1.42 11.77
CA SER A 253 7.30 -2.28 11.75
C SER A 253 6.94 -2.81 13.14
N SER A 254 6.08 -2.07 13.84
CA SER A 254 5.56 -2.43 15.17
C SER A 254 4.19 -3.11 15.06
N LEU A 255 4.15 -4.44 15.25
CA LEU A 255 2.94 -5.25 15.09
C LEU A 255 2.00 -5.10 16.29
N LEU A 256 0.69 -5.02 16.04
CA LEU A 256 -0.38 -5.04 17.04
C LEU A 256 -1.12 -6.39 17.05
N PRO A 257 -1.91 -6.69 18.10
CA PRO A 257 -2.84 -7.83 18.08
C PRO A 257 -3.81 -7.78 16.89
N GLU A 258 -4.30 -8.96 16.49
CA GLU A 258 -5.32 -9.14 15.45
C GLU A 258 -4.93 -8.57 14.07
N PHE A 259 -3.64 -8.63 13.73
CA PHE A 259 -3.05 -8.19 12.45
C PHE A 259 -3.11 -6.66 12.22
N GLY A 260 -3.18 -5.87 13.30
CA GLY A 260 -2.99 -4.42 13.22
C GLY A 260 -1.51 -4.02 13.18
N MET A 261 -1.22 -2.77 12.83
CA MET A 261 0.15 -2.29 12.63
C MET A 261 0.35 -0.80 12.97
N LEU A 262 1.52 -0.48 13.53
CA LEU A 262 2.03 0.87 13.76
C LEU A 262 3.32 1.07 12.94
N HIS A 263 3.20 0.95 11.63
CA HIS A 263 4.34 1.00 10.71
C HIS A 263 4.64 2.42 10.22
N ARG A 264 5.90 2.66 9.84
CA ARG A 264 6.31 3.90 9.17
C ARG A 264 7.60 3.72 8.36
N ASN A 265 7.63 4.33 7.18
CA ASN A 265 8.83 4.45 6.37
C ASN A 265 9.74 5.54 6.97
N VAL A 266 11.00 5.20 7.23
CA VAL A 266 12.03 6.08 7.79
C VAL A 266 12.96 6.49 6.65
N ILE A 267 12.98 7.79 6.31
CA ILE A 267 13.67 8.32 5.13
C ILE A 267 14.73 9.32 5.56
N PHE A 268 15.96 9.17 5.05
CA PHE A 268 17.09 10.06 5.34
C PHE A 268 17.35 11.06 4.20
N ARG A 269 17.87 12.24 4.55
CA ARG A 269 18.13 13.33 3.60
C ARG A 269 19.33 13.10 2.66
N GLY A 270 20.30 12.30 3.10
CA GLY A 270 21.57 12.11 2.42
C GLY A 270 22.27 10.85 2.91
N THR A 271 23.62 10.84 2.88
CA THR A 271 24.43 9.70 3.33
C THR A 271 24.72 9.68 4.83
N ASP A 272 24.52 10.79 5.52
CA ASP A 272 24.64 10.90 6.98
C ASP A 272 23.37 10.32 7.63
N VAL A 273 23.46 9.06 8.07
CA VAL A 273 22.34 8.27 8.59
C VAL A 273 22.69 7.61 9.93
N THR A 274 21.70 7.05 10.63
CA THR A 274 21.93 6.32 11.88
C THR A 274 22.85 5.12 11.67
N ALA A 275 23.71 4.81 12.65
CA ALA A 275 24.60 3.65 12.60
C ALA A 275 23.86 2.28 12.71
N HIS A 276 22.55 2.30 12.94
CA HIS A 276 21.66 1.16 13.13
C HIS A 276 20.25 1.55 12.66
N ALA A 277 19.51 0.63 12.04
CA ALA A 277 18.11 0.82 11.69
C ALA A 277 17.24 0.54 12.92
N ILE A 278 16.81 1.59 13.63
CA ILE A 278 16.02 1.48 14.87
C ILE A 278 14.67 0.89 14.52
N SER A 279 14.36 -0.27 15.12
CA SER A 279 13.25 -1.16 14.79
C SER A 279 12.36 -1.43 16.02
N SER A 280 11.24 -2.14 15.85
CA SER A 280 10.40 -2.59 16.97
C SER A 280 11.09 -3.60 17.91
N LEU A 281 12.27 -4.10 17.53
CA LEU A 281 13.18 -4.86 18.39
C LEU A 281 13.89 -3.99 19.46
N ASP A 282 13.89 -2.66 19.30
CA ASP A 282 14.71 -1.72 20.07
C ASP A 282 13.89 -0.82 21.01
N VAL A 283 12.59 -0.70 20.75
CA VAL A 283 11.69 0.30 21.36
C VAL A 283 10.49 -0.36 22.04
N ARG A 284 9.91 0.28 23.05
CA ARG A 284 8.69 -0.23 23.70
C ARG A 284 7.39 0.40 23.22
N ASN A 285 7.45 1.61 22.66
CA ASN A 285 6.28 2.35 22.18
C ASN A 285 6.72 3.45 21.17
N GLN A 286 5.77 4.18 20.57
CA GLN A 286 6.07 5.23 19.59
C GLN A 286 6.94 6.36 20.18
N LYS A 287 6.73 6.72 21.45
CA LYS A 287 7.54 7.69 22.18
C LYS A 287 9.00 7.23 22.31
N ASP A 288 9.24 5.97 22.66
CA ASP A 288 10.58 5.38 22.77
C ASP A 288 11.28 5.40 21.39
N PHE A 289 10.54 5.09 20.31
CA PHE A 289 11.03 5.25 18.93
C PHE A 289 11.45 6.67 18.58
N PHE A 290 10.59 7.68 18.76
CA PHE A 290 10.94 9.07 18.43
C PHE A 290 12.06 9.62 19.32
N ASN A 291 12.20 9.14 20.55
CA ASN A 291 13.33 9.49 21.42
C ASN A 291 14.64 8.86 20.95
N GLN A 292 14.64 7.56 20.59
CA GLN A 292 15.85 6.90 20.10
C GLN A 292 16.29 7.43 18.73
N LEU A 293 15.35 7.76 17.83
CA LEU A 293 15.68 8.29 16.50
C LEU A 293 16.26 9.71 16.56
N ASP A 294 15.68 10.61 17.35
CA ASP A 294 16.20 11.98 17.59
C ASP A 294 17.56 11.96 18.32
N ALA A 295 17.82 10.94 19.15
CA ALA A 295 19.11 10.74 19.81
C ALA A 295 20.19 10.11 18.91
N ALA A 296 19.80 9.37 17.86
CA ALA A 296 20.72 8.68 16.96
C ALA A 296 21.00 9.46 15.66
N CYS A 297 20.07 10.30 15.20
CA CYS A 297 20.22 11.16 14.03
C CYS A 297 20.44 12.61 14.46
N VAL A 298 21.71 12.98 14.61
CA VAL A 298 22.18 14.32 14.98
C VAL A 298 22.90 14.96 13.79
N GLU A 299 22.76 16.28 13.62
CA GLU A 299 23.38 17.06 12.53
C GLU A 299 24.84 16.62 12.25
N PRO A 300 25.21 16.28 11.00
CA PRO A 300 24.49 16.51 9.73
C PRO A 300 23.41 15.48 9.36
N CYS A 301 23.10 14.49 10.19
CA CYS A 301 21.98 13.58 9.93
C CYS A 301 20.65 14.32 9.98
N GLU A 302 19.83 14.15 8.95
CA GLU A 302 18.43 14.60 8.88
C GLU A 302 17.54 13.43 8.44
N VAL A 303 16.44 13.21 9.16
CA VAL A 303 15.53 12.08 8.98
C VAL A 303 14.07 12.54 9.13
N LEU A 304 13.18 11.92 8.37
CA LEU A 304 11.73 12.05 8.52
C LEU A 304 11.07 10.66 8.59
N THR A 305 9.88 10.60 9.16
CA THR A 305 9.03 9.39 9.11
C THR A 305 7.70 9.65 8.41
N ILE A 306 7.21 8.60 7.74
CA ILE A 306 5.94 8.59 7.02
C ILE A 306 5.13 7.38 7.50
N PRO A 307 4.13 7.56 8.39
CA PRO A 307 3.23 6.51 8.80
C PRO A 307 2.32 6.11 7.63
N HIS A 308 2.08 4.80 7.54
CA HIS A 308 1.23 4.17 6.56
C HIS A 308 0.37 3.10 7.25
N ASN A 309 -0.55 2.49 6.50
CA ASN A 309 -1.49 1.50 7.01
C ASN A 309 -2.25 1.96 8.27
N THR A 310 -2.61 3.24 8.34
CA THR A 310 -3.35 3.79 9.49
C THR A 310 -4.73 3.16 9.62
N ASN A 311 -5.34 2.73 8.51
CA ASN A 311 -6.51 1.84 8.46
C ASN A 311 -6.35 0.48 9.17
N TYR A 312 -5.12 0.10 9.58
CA TYR A 312 -4.82 -1.05 10.42
C TYR A 312 -4.32 -0.66 11.84
N SER A 313 -4.31 0.62 12.20
CA SER A 313 -3.77 1.07 13.48
C SER A 313 -4.69 0.81 14.67
N TRP A 314 -5.95 0.44 14.42
CA TRP A 314 -7.00 0.33 15.43
C TRP A 314 -7.19 1.64 16.21
N GLY A 315 -6.97 2.79 15.56
CA GLY A 315 -6.98 4.13 16.14
C GLY A 315 -5.78 4.45 17.03
N LEU A 316 -4.66 3.72 16.93
CA LEU A 316 -3.47 3.93 17.79
C LEU A 316 -2.38 4.82 17.17
N THR A 317 -2.28 4.94 15.84
CA THR A 317 -1.21 5.77 15.23
C THR A 317 -1.34 7.22 15.66
N PHE A 318 -2.54 7.82 15.61
CA PHE A 318 -2.77 9.22 15.97
C PHE A 318 -3.56 9.40 17.28
N SER A 319 -3.51 8.40 18.17
CA SER A 319 -4.13 8.46 19.50
C SER A 319 -3.58 9.61 20.37
N ARG A 320 -4.39 10.05 21.35
CA ARG A 320 -3.99 10.99 22.41
C ARG A 320 -3.07 10.35 23.47
N THR A 321 -2.97 9.02 23.47
CA THR A 321 -2.04 8.19 24.25
C THR A 321 -1.13 7.38 23.34
N ASP A 322 -0.02 6.90 23.87
CA ASP A 322 0.79 5.87 23.21
C ASP A 322 0.14 4.47 23.38
N GLU A 323 0.73 3.46 22.74
CA GLU A 323 0.24 2.08 22.70
C GLU A 323 0.29 1.31 24.04
N ASP A 324 0.85 1.92 25.08
CA ASP A 324 0.87 1.45 26.48
C ASP A 324 -0.02 2.30 27.42
N ASP A 325 -0.99 3.00 26.86
CA ASP A 325 -1.90 3.96 27.50
C ASP A 325 -1.20 5.19 28.12
N THR A 326 0.11 5.39 27.94
CA THR A 326 0.79 6.59 28.48
C THR A 326 0.39 7.86 27.72
N VAL A 327 0.11 8.94 28.45
CA VAL A 327 -0.34 10.21 27.85
C VAL A 327 0.85 10.97 27.27
N TYR A 328 0.78 11.34 25.99
CA TYR A 328 1.80 12.18 25.36
C TYR A 328 1.86 13.58 25.97
N THR A 329 3.06 13.98 26.40
CA THR A 329 3.35 15.37 26.78
C THR A 329 3.43 16.26 25.55
N SER A 330 3.40 17.58 25.72
CA SER A 330 3.61 18.51 24.60
C SER A 330 5.01 18.39 23.99
N GLU A 331 6.05 17.98 24.75
CA GLU A 331 7.38 17.71 24.19
C GLU A 331 7.36 16.48 23.27
N ASP A 332 6.66 15.40 23.67
CA ASP A 332 6.55 14.18 22.85
C ASP A 332 5.86 14.49 21.50
N LEU A 333 4.77 15.25 21.54
CA LEU A 333 4.02 15.65 20.34
C LEU A 333 4.82 16.65 19.46
N GLN A 334 5.57 17.57 20.06
CA GLN A 334 6.47 18.47 19.33
C GLN A 334 7.65 17.72 18.68
N ARG A 335 8.22 16.74 19.39
CA ARG A 335 9.27 15.83 18.88
C ARG A 335 8.76 15.03 17.69
N ARG A 336 7.60 14.39 17.82
CA ARG A 336 6.90 13.71 16.73
C ARG A 336 6.71 14.63 15.52
N ALA A 337 6.13 15.82 15.68
CA ALA A 337 5.81 16.74 14.58
C ALA A 337 7.03 17.41 13.87
N ARG A 338 8.25 17.22 14.38
CA ARG A 338 9.51 17.56 13.65
C ARG A 338 9.90 16.46 12.66
N ILE A 339 9.72 15.21 13.05
CA ILE A 339 10.22 14.00 12.37
C ILE A 339 9.13 13.43 11.47
N GLU A 340 7.93 13.27 12.03
CA GLU A 340 6.75 12.78 11.32
C GLU A 340 6.02 13.96 10.66
N ARG A 341 6.10 14.01 9.33
CA ARG A 341 5.76 15.21 8.54
C ARG A 341 4.71 14.96 7.47
N LEU A 342 4.55 13.70 7.09
CA LEU A 342 3.71 13.23 6.00
C LEU A 342 2.80 12.11 6.49
N PHE A 343 1.90 11.68 5.62
CA PHE A 343 0.96 10.59 5.83
C PHE A 343 0.82 9.86 4.49
N GLU A 344 0.94 8.54 4.50
CA GLU A 344 0.68 7.74 3.29
C GLU A 344 -0.83 7.50 3.14
N VAL A 345 -1.45 8.27 2.25
CA VAL A 345 -2.92 8.27 2.12
C VAL A 345 -3.45 7.05 1.38
N THR A 346 -2.60 6.32 0.64
CA THR A 346 -3.02 5.19 -0.19
C THR A 346 -1.86 4.26 -0.56
N GLN A 347 -2.12 2.94 -0.49
CA GLN A 347 -1.19 1.88 -0.90
C GLN A 347 -1.96 0.57 -1.25
N GLN A 348 -1.29 -0.56 -1.56
CA GLN A 348 -2.00 -1.77 -2.04
C GLN A 348 -3.01 -2.35 -1.03
N LYS A 349 -2.78 -2.15 0.28
CA LYS A 349 -3.65 -2.56 1.41
C LYS A 349 -4.69 -1.46 1.79
N GLY A 350 -5.04 -0.59 0.84
CA GLY A 350 -6.20 0.30 0.90
C GLY A 350 -5.91 1.82 0.85
N ASN A 351 -6.94 2.61 1.21
CA ASN A 351 -6.87 4.07 1.30
C ASN A 351 -7.22 4.53 2.72
N SER A 352 -6.63 5.66 3.12
CA SER A 352 -6.83 6.27 4.45
C SER A 352 -7.13 7.78 4.35
N GLU A 353 -7.74 8.29 3.28
CA GLU A 353 -8.24 9.67 3.21
C GLU A 353 -9.42 9.88 4.19
N CYS A 354 -10.50 9.13 3.95
CA CYS A 354 -11.78 9.24 4.66
C CYS A 354 -12.71 8.06 4.35
N GLN A 355 -13.61 7.74 5.30
CA GLN A 355 -14.66 6.75 5.14
C GLN A 355 -16.02 7.32 5.58
N ILE A 356 -17.06 7.05 4.79
CA ILE A 356 -18.44 7.45 5.09
C ILE A 356 -18.90 6.75 6.37
N SER A 357 -19.52 7.52 7.27
CA SER A 357 -19.91 7.10 8.63
C SER A 357 -18.74 6.87 9.59
N VAL A 358 -17.53 7.34 9.26
CA VAL A 358 -16.34 7.33 10.13
C VAL A 358 -15.70 8.72 10.10
N GLY A 359 -16.30 9.68 10.82
CA GLY A 359 -15.93 11.10 10.80
C GLY A 359 -16.24 11.87 9.49
N ALA A 360 -16.63 11.20 8.40
CA ALA A 360 -16.93 11.84 7.11
C ALA A 360 -18.30 11.45 6.53
N SER A 361 -18.84 12.34 5.68
CA SER A 361 -20.12 12.21 4.96
C SER A 361 -20.01 12.52 3.46
N ASP A 362 -18.80 12.78 2.97
CA ASP A 362 -18.47 13.12 1.58
C ASP A 362 -18.64 11.91 0.65
N GLU A 363 -19.44 12.09 -0.40
CA GLU A 363 -19.85 11.03 -1.32
C GLU A 363 -18.71 10.43 -2.15
N ASP A 364 -17.59 11.15 -2.28
CA ASP A 364 -16.38 10.70 -2.97
C ASP A 364 -15.39 9.96 -2.05
N CYS A 365 -15.67 9.81 -0.74
CA CYS A 365 -14.89 8.93 0.15
C CYS A 365 -15.05 7.44 -0.24
N ASN A 366 -14.61 6.52 0.62
CA ASN A 366 -14.72 5.07 0.42
C ASN A 366 -13.92 4.46 -0.75
N LEU A 367 -12.95 5.19 -1.34
CA LEU A 367 -11.94 4.55 -2.20
C LEU A 367 -11.21 3.47 -1.39
N GLY A 368 -11.03 2.26 -1.92
CA GLY A 368 -10.10 1.26 -1.38
C GLY A 368 -10.23 0.89 0.10
N ILE A 369 -11.43 0.99 0.69
CA ILE A 369 -11.65 0.64 2.11
C ILE A 369 -11.69 -0.87 2.30
N LEU A 370 -10.90 -1.38 3.26
CA LEU A 370 -10.87 -2.80 3.63
C LEU A 370 -11.73 -3.13 4.87
N PHE A 371 -11.96 -2.18 5.77
CA PHE A 371 -12.64 -2.43 7.05
C PHE A 371 -13.97 -1.68 7.19
N PRO A 372 -15.03 -2.33 7.72
CA PRO A 372 -16.27 -1.65 8.06
C PRO A 372 -16.07 -0.73 9.29
N PRO A 373 -16.96 0.26 9.50
CA PRO A 373 -16.98 1.04 10.75
C PRO A 373 -17.08 0.13 11.98
N CYS A 374 -16.43 0.49 13.08
CA CYS A 374 -16.55 -0.27 14.32
C CYS A 374 -17.99 -0.26 14.88
N ALA A 375 -18.50 -1.46 15.21
CA ALA A 375 -19.74 -1.63 15.97
C ALA A 375 -19.47 -1.52 17.48
N ASP A 376 -20.51 -1.22 18.26
CA ASP A 376 -20.44 -1.01 19.71
C ASP A 376 -19.66 -2.12 20.45
N GLY A 377 -18.61 -1.71 21.16
CA GLY A 377 -17.76 -2.60 21.95
C GLY A 377 -16.65 -3.32 21.17
N ASN A 378 -16.60 -3.24 19.83
CA ASN A 378 -15.43 -3.67 19.07
C ASN A 378 -14.40 -2.53 18.94
N ALA A 379 -13.12 -2.90 18.85
CA ALA A 379 -11.99 -1.98 18.77
C ALA A 379 -10.96 -2.32 17.69
N ARG A 380 -11.08 -3.46 16.99
CA ARG A 380 -10.08 -4.01 16.06
C ARG A 380 -10.74 -4.69 14.87
N ARG A 381 -10.00 -4.87 13.76
CA ARG A 381 -10.53 -5.36 12.46
C ARG A 381 -11.75 -4.55 11.97
N CYS A 382 -11.81 -3.28 12.38
CA CYS A 382 -12.84 -2.31 12.06
C CYS A 382 -12.21 -0.91 12.09
N ALA A 383 -12.78 -0.01 11.31
CA ALA A 383 -12.24 1.32 11.07
C ALA A 383 -12.76 2.36 12.08
N ARG A 384 -11.87 3.27 12.49
CA ARG A 384 -12.09 4.33 13.49
C ARG A 384 -11.78 5.70 12.90
N GLU A 385 -12.25 6.76 13.54
CA GLU A 385 -12.11 8.12 12.98
C GLU A 385 -10.64 8.50 12.77
N ASN A 386 -9.79 8.30 13.78
CA ASN A 386 -8.37 8.61 13.73
C ASN A 386 -7.49 7.58 12.99
N ASP A 387 -8.08 6.61 12.29
CA ASP A 387 -7.40 5.85 11.24
C ASP A 387 -7.31 6.64 9.92
N PHE A 388 -8.13 7.70 9.74
CA PHE A 388 -8.25 8.46 8.50
C PHE A 388 -7.66 9.87 8.58
N LEU A 389 -6.88 10.24 7.56
CA LEU A 389 -6.20 11.53 7.41
C LEU A 389 -7.11 12.72 7.73
N ARG A 390 -8.31 12.78 7.14
CA ARG A 390 -9.17 13.97 7.27
C ARG A 390 -9.59 14.24 8.72
N ASN A 391 -9.81 13.18 9.48
CA ASN A 391 -10.15 13.26 10.90
C ASN A 391 -8.91 13.57 11.74
N VAL A 392 -7.76 12.94 11.44
CA VAL A 392 -6.47 13.25 12.09
C VAL A 392 -6.06 14.73 11.91
N LEU A 393 -6.35 15.33 10.74
CA LEU A 393 -6.13 16.76 10.51
C LEU A 393 -7.07 17.64 11.35
N LEU A 394 -8.30 17.19 11.64
CA LEU A 394 -9.25 17.87 12.54
C LEU A 394 -8.82 17.72 14.01
N ASP A 395 -8.44 16.52 14.45
CA ASP A 395 -7.83 16.26 15.76
C ASP A 395 -6.61 17.16 16.00
N GLY A 396 -5.79 17.39 14.96
CA GLY A 396 -4.66 18.32 14.99
C GLY A 396 -5.08 19.76 15.29
N LEU A 397 -6.16 20.26 14.67
CA LEU A 397 -6.71 21.59 14.96
C LEU A 397 -7.26 21.67 16.39
N ALA A 398 -7.96 20.64 16.85
CA ALA A 398 -8.48 20.55 18.22
C ALA A 398 -7.34 20.53 19.27
N LEU A 399 -6.30 19.73 19.04
CA LEU A 399 -5.08 19.73 19.86
C LEU A 399 -4.36 21.08 19.83
N GLY A 400 -4.41 21.79 18.70
CA GLY A 400 -3.95 23.18 18.59
C GLY A 400 -4.63 24.10 19.60
N ASN A 401 -5.96 24.03 19.71
CA ASN A 401 -6.75 24.80 20.67
C ASN A 401 -6.54 24.36 22.13
N GLU A 402 -6.17 23.09 22.36
CA GLU A 402 -5.88 22.57 23.71
C GLU A 402 -4.46 22.89 24.22
N ARG A 403 -3.48 23.07 23.31
CA ARG A 403 -2.04 23.04 23.65
C ARG A 403 -1.18 24.16 23.04
N ASP A 404 -1.78 25.17 22.40
CA ASP A 404 -1.09 26.21 21.60
C ASP A 404 -0.15 25.62 20.51
N PHE A 405 -0.44 24.41 20.03
CA PHE A 405 0.38 23.70 19.05
C PHE A 405 -0.38 22.56 18.35
N ASN A 406 -0.46 22.58 17.01
CA ASN A 406 -1.02 21.47 16.23
C ASN A 406 0.09 20.48 15.82
N PRO A 407 0.13 19.26 16.40
CA PRO A 407 1.15 18.26 16.06
C PRO A 407 0.88 17.56 14.72
N TYR A 408 -0.36 17.56 14.23
CA TYR A 408 -0.79 16.81 13.05
C TYR A 408 -0.92 17.71 11.81
N LYS A 409 0.01 18.66 11.64
CA LYS A 409 0.21 19.38 10.38
C LYS A 409 0.90 18.47 9.34
N LEU A 410 0.20 17.44 8.91
CA LEU A 410 0.71 16.39 8.02
C LEU A 410 0.51 16.75 6.54
N GLY A 411 1.54 16.55 5.71
CA GLY A 411 1.39 16.49 4.26
C GLY A 411 1.01 15.08 3.80
N VAL A 412 0.87 14.87 2.48
CA VAL A 412 0.43 13.59 1.92
C VAL A 412 1.36 13.06 0.84
N ILE A 413 1.52 11.74 0.81
CA ILE A 413 2.09 10.96 -0.29
C ILE A 413 1.22 9.70 -0.52
N GLY A 414 1.35 9.07 -1.69
CA GLY A 414 0.94 7.68 -1.91
C GLY A 414 2.19 6.85 -2.18
N SER A 415 2.10 5.52 -2.10
CA SER A 415 3.17 4.61 -2.49
C SER A 415 2.59 3.24 -2.83
N THR A 416 3.37 2.34 -3.44
CA THR A 416 2.81 1.03 -3.84
C THR A 416 2.57 0.12 -2.65
N ASP A 417 3.50 0.10 -1.68
CA ASP A 417 3.65 -1.00 -0.70
C ASP A 417 3.85 -2.34 -1.45
N THR A 418 4.49 -2.33 -2.63
CA THR A 418 4.68 -3.55 -3.41
C THR A 418 5.57 -4.55 -2.66
N HIS A 419 5.25 -5.83 -2.77
CA HIS A 419 6.06 -6.95 -2.29
C HIS A 419 6.71 -7.73 -3.44
N MET A 420 6.64 -7.21 -4.68
CA MET A 420 7.12 -7.85 -5.91
C MET A 420 8.46 -7.30 -6.41
N SER A 421 9.04 -6.29 -5.72
CA SER A 421 10.16 -5.49 -6.22
C SER A 421 9.86 -4.67 -7.49
N ASP A 422 8.59 -4.31 -7.75
CA ASP A 422 8.16 -3.53 -8.91
C ASP A 422 7.73 -2.10 -8.54
N SER A 423 8.68 -1.33 -8.00
CA SER A 423 8.51 0.06 -7.55
C SER A 423 7.67 0.94 -8.49
N GLY A 424 6.60 1.51 -7.99
CA GLY A 424 5.71 2.42 -8.73
C GLY A 424 4.87 1.74 -9.83
N ASN A 425 4.66 0.41 -9.80
CA ASN A 425 3.85 -0.30 -10.80
C ASN A 425 2.33 -0.10 -10.65
N THR A 426 1.91 1.15 -10.53
CA THR A 426 0.51 1.57 -10.43
C THR A 426 -0.25 1.48 -11.77
N ARG A 427 0.18 0.60 -12.68
CA ARG A 427 -0.30 0.56 -14.07
C ARG A 427 -1.81 0.22 -14.14
N PRO A 428 -2.59 0.87 -15.02
CA PRO A 428 -3.94 0.41 -15.33
C PRO A 428 -3.87 -0.95 -16.03
N GLY A 429 -4.58 -1.95 -15.51
CA GLY A 429 -4.52 -3.31 -16.03
C GLY A 429 -5.05 -4.35 -15.04
N ILE A 430 -4.83 -5.63 -15.34
CA ILE A 430 -4.82 -6.68 -14.32
C ILE A 430 -3.52 -6.49 -13.52
N LEU A 431 -3.57 -6.63 -12.19
CA LEU A 431 -2.37 -6.54 -11.35
C LEU A 431 -1.36 -7.63 -11.76
N PRO A 432 -0.06 -7.35 -11.89
CA PRO A 432 0.92 -8.32 -12.39
C PRO A 432 0.94 -9.63 -11.62
N LEU A 433 0.69 -9.57 -10.30
CA LEU A 433 0.54 -10.73 -9.41
C LEU A 433 -0.53 -11.72 -9.89
N PHE A 434 -1.64 -11.23 -10.44
CA PHE A 434 -2.81 -12.03 -10.89
C PHE A 434 -2.91 -12.20 -12.41
N GLU A 435 -2.02 -11.57 -13.18
CA GLU A 435 -1.97 -11.72 -14.65
C GLU A 435 -1.89 -13.18 -15.13
N PRO A 436 -1.17 -14.11 -14.46
CA PRO A 436 -1.16 -15.54 -14.82
C PRO A 436 -2.51 -16.27 -14.69
N ALA A 437 -3.51 -15.70 -14.01
CA ALA A 437 -4.86 -16.26 -13.92
C ALA A 437 -5.76 -15.83 -15.10
N ALA A 438 -5.37 -14.81 -15.87
CA ALA A 438 -6.19 -14.25 -16.95
C ALA A 438 -6.47 -15.29 -18.05
N GLY A 439 -7.73 -15.36 -18.50
CA GLY A 439 -8.19 -16.33 -19.49
C GLY A 439 -8.39 -17.76 -18.96
N LEU A 440 -8.12 -18.03 -17.68
CA LEU A 440 -8.29 -19.35 -17.05
C LEU A 440 -9.40 -19.29 -15.99
N GLY A 441 -10.63 -19.64 -16.36
CA GLY A 441 -11.83 -19.51 -15.50
C GLY A 441 -11.62 -19.96 -14.05
N PHE A 442 -11.17 -21.20 -13.84
CA PHE A 442 -10.93 -21.75 -12.50
C PHE A 442 -9.87 -20.98 -11.67
N ALA A 443 -8.93 -20.29 -12.33
CA ALA A 443 -7.91 -19.47 -11.68
C ALA A 443 -8.42 -18.05 -11.39
N VAL A 444 -9.26 -17.49 -12.27
CA VAL A 444 -10.01 -16.26 -11.99
C VAL A 444 -10.94 -16.45 -10.78
N ASP A 445 -11.71 -17.54 -10.76
CA ASP A 445 -12.54 -17.94 -9.62
C ASP A 445 -11.70 -18.07 -8.35
N GLY A 446 -10.52 -18.69 -8.45
CA GLY A 446 -9.56 -18.83 -7.36
C GLY A 446 -9.06 -17.49 -6.79
N VAL A 447 -8.62 -16.56 -7.64
CA VAL A 447 -8.16 -15.22 -7.22
C VAL A 447 -9.31 -14.40 -6.61
N LEU A 448 -10.51 -14.49 -7.15
CA LEU A 448 -11.68 -13.78 -6.62
C LEU A 448 -12.15 -14.36 -5.27
N ALA A 449 -11.98 -15.65 -5.05
CA ALA A 449 -12.27 -16.33 -3.78
C ALA A 449 -11.08 -16.37 -2.80
N GLN A 450 -9.94 -15.77 -3.13
CA GLN A 450 -8.75 -15.80 -2.29
C GLN A 450 -8.89 -14.85 -1.09
N GLU A 451 -8.77 -15.40 0.11
CA GLU A 451 -8.58 -14.68 1.36
C GLU A 451 -7.08 -14.63 1.72
N HIS A 452 -6.65 -13.57 2.40
CA HIS A 452 -5.28 -13.42 2.91
C HIS A 452 -5.30 -12.90 4.35
N VAL A 453 -4.56 -13.51 5.27
CA VAL A 453 -4.68 -13.27 6.72
C VAL A 453 -4.60 -11.80 7.16
N VAL A 454 -3.77 -10.98 6.49
CA VAL A 454 -3.71 -9.53 6.74
C VAL A 454 -4.85 -8.78 6.03
N VAL A 455 -5.12 -9.09 4.76
CA VAL A 455 -5.91 -8.23 3.86
C VAL A 455 -7.39 -8.59 3.79
N GLY A 456 -7.78 -9.80 4.21
CA GLY A 456 -9.09 -10.35 3.93
C GLY A 456 -9.21 -10.72 2.44
N PRO A 457 -10.35 -10.44 1.78
CA PRO A 457 -10.54 -10.81 0.38
C PRO A 457 -9.55 -10.07 -0.52
N VAL A 458 -8.65 -10.82 -1.17
CA VAL A 458 -7.60 -10.27 -2.05
C VAL A 458 -8.21 -9.45 -3.20
N ARG A 459 -9.44 -9.79 -3.62
CA ARG A 459 -10.24 -9.01 -4.57
C ARG A 459 -10.53 -7.56 -4.14
N LEU A 460 -10.24 -7.13 -2.90
CA LEU A 460 -10.37 -5.74 -2.42
C LEU A 460 -9.10 -4.88 -2.60
N MET A 461 -7.93 -5.48 -2.87
CA MET A 461 -6.66 -4.75 -2.99
C MET A 461 -6.65 -3.67 -4.09
N SER A 462 -5.76 -2.70 -3.94
CA SER A 462 -5.47 -1.65 -4.93
C SER A 462 -4.08 -1.89 -5.57
N PRO A 463 -3.73 -1.24 -6.69
CA PRO A 463 -2.36 -1.24 -7.21
C PRO A 463 -1.38 -0.37 -6.37
N GLY A 464 -1.89 0.32 -5.35
CA GLY A 464 -1.15 1.33 -4.59
C GLY A 464 -1.01 2.66 -5.34
N GLY A 465 -0.40 3.64 -4.68
CA GLY A 465 -0.26 5.01 -5.16
C GLY A 465 1.16 5.42 -5.55
N LEU A 466 1.33 6.71 -5.80
CA LEU A 466 2.64 7.34 -6.05
C LEU A 466 2.84 8.60 -5.19
N ALA A 467 4.10 8.86 -4.87
CA ALA A 467 4.53 10.06 -4.16
C ALA A 467 4.91 11.13 -5.19
N GLY A 468 4.28 12.30 -5.11
CA GLY A 468 4.63 13.48 -5.90
C GLY A 468 5.27 14.55 -5.02
N VAL A 469 6.34 15.19 -5.49
CA VAL A 469 6.96 16.33 -4.79
C VAL A 469 7.29 17.47 -5.75
N TRP A 470 7.21 18.72 -5.29
CA TRP A 470 7.74 19.86 -6.02
C TRP A 470 9.14 20.21 -5.53
N ALA A 471 10.15 19.67 -6.21
CA ALA A 471 11.55 19.79 -5.85
C ALA A 471 12.29 20.82 -6.73
N GLU A 472 13.39 21.39 -6.20
CA GLU A 472 14.24 22.34 -6.92
C GLU A 472 15.29 21.65 -7.81
N ALA A 473 15.47 20.34 -7.64
CA ALA A 473 16.25 19.44 -8.49
C ALA A 473 15.80 17.98 -8.22
N ASN A 474 16.16 17.06 -9.11
CA ASN A 474 16.11 15.63 -8.80
C ASN A 474 17.42 15.26 -8.06
N THR A 475 17.45 15.47 -6.75
CA THR A 475 18.53 15.02 -5.83
C THR A 475 17.93 14.66 -4.47
N ARG A 476 18.61 13.80 -3.70
CA ARG A 476 18.20 13.39 -2.35
C ARG A 476 17.81 14.58 -1.48
N GLU A 477 18.66 15.61 -1.44
CA GLU A 477 18.45 16.81 -0.64
C GLU A 477 17.19 17.56 -1.10
N ALA A 478 17.07 17.88 -2.39
CA ALA A 478 15.97 18.69 -2.90
C ALA A 478 14.60 17.97 -2.86
N ILE A 479 14.61 16.63 -2.86
CA ILE A 479 13.43 15.76 -2.69
C ILE A 479 13.06 15.66 -1.20
N PHE A 480 14.02 15.35 -0.32
CA PHE A 480 13.80 15.34 1.13
C PHE A 480 13.32 16.71 1.62
N ASP A 481 13.94 17.81 1.17
CA ASP A 481 13.53 19.17 1.52
C ASP A 481 12.09 19.47 1.08
N ALA A 482 11.59 18.81 0.02
CA ALA A 482 10.22 18.93 -0.47
C ALA A 482 9.24 18.12 0.40
N LEU A 483 9.62 16.90 0.78
CA LEU A 483 8.91 16.06 1.75
C LEU A 483 8.80 16.77 3.12
N GLN A 484 9.92 17.29 3.63
CA GLN A 484 10.05 17.94 4.94
C GLN A 484 9.22 19.24 5.05
N ARG A 485 9.19 20.05 3.98
CA ARG A 485 8.31 21.23 3.88
C ARG A 485 6.86 20.90 3.49
N ARG A 486 6.57 19.63 3.17
CA ARG A 486 5.26 19.11 2.75
C ARG A 486 4.74 19.72 1.44
N GLU A 487 5.64 20.12 0.54
CA GLU A 487 5.27 20.53 -0.84
C GLU A 487 5.07 19.29 -1.73
N ALA A 488 4.31 18.35 -1.17
CA ALA A 488 4.11 16.99 -1.64
C ALA A 488 2.62 16.75 -1.93
N PHE A 489 2.37 15.78 -2.80
CA PHE A 489 1.04 15.33 -3.18
C PHE A 489 1.04 13.81 -3.35
N ALA A 490 -0.14 13.21 -3.20
CA ALA A 490 -0.37 11.78 -3.40
C ALA A 490 -1.15 11.56 -4.69
N THR A 491 -0.97 10.41 -5.34
CA THR A 491 -1.95 9.89 -6.32
C THR A 491 -2.29 8.44 -6.03
N SER A 492 -3.49 8.00 -6.41
CA SER A 492 -3.98 6.61 -6.21
C SER A 492 -3.59 5.64 -7.32
N GLY A 493 -2.92 6.13 -8.36
CA GLY A 493 -2.24 5.30 -9.35
C GLY A 493 -1.72 6.12 -10.53
N SER A 494 -2.62 6.85 -11.20
CA SER A 494 -2.29 7.75 -12.32
C SER A 494 -1.37 8.91 -11.89
N ARG A 495 -0.39 9.27 -12.71
CA ARG A 495 0.55 10.41 -12.52
C ARG A 495 -0.10 11.78 -12.82
N ILE A 496 -1.26 12.04 -12.22
CA ILE A 496 -1.89 13.36 -12.18
C ILE A 496 -0.92 14.32 -11.47
N ARG A 497 -0.53 15.41 -12.12
CA ARG A 497 0.29 16.47 -11.50
C ARG A 497 -0.62 17.51 -10.89
N LEU A 498 -0.34 17.92 -9.65
CA LEU A 498 -1.17 18.84 -8.86
C LEU A 498 -0.31 19.93 -8.20
N ARG A 499 -0.70 21.20 -8.39
CA ARG A 499 -0.27 22.35 -7.59
C ARG A 499 -1.46 22.93 -6.83
N PHE A 500 -1.22 23.33 -5.59
CA PHE A 500 -2.18 24.04 -4.76
C PHE A 500 -1.47 25.16 -3.98
N PHE A 501 -2.06 26.35 -3.99
CA PHE A 501 -1.56 27.56 -3.33
C PHE A 501 -2.70 28.30 -2.63
N GLY A 502 -2.38 29.07 -1.58
CA GLY A 502 -3.33 29.96 -0.90
C GLY A 502 -2.66 31.27 -0.48
N GLY A 503 -3.37 32.39 -0.61
CA GLY A 503 -2.82 33.71 -0.27
C GLY A 503 -3.68 34.86 -0.77
N ASN A 504 -3.10 36.06 -0.87
CA ASN A 504 -3.78 37.21 -1.49
C ASN A 504 -3.57 37.17 -3.01
N LEU A 505 -4.02 36.09 -3.64
CA LEU A 505 -3.76 35.80 -5.06
C LEU A 505 -4.73 36.60 -5.96
N PRO A 506 -4.31 36.97 -7.19
CA PRO A 506 -5.20 37.52 -8.21
C PRO A 506 -6.37 36.57 -8.51
N GLU A 507 -7.55 37.12 -8.74
CA GLU A 507 -8.75 36.31 -9.08
C GLU A 507 -8.57 35.58 -10.41
N ASP A 508 -7.95 36.24 -11.37
CA ASP A 508 -7.65 35.76 -12.71
C ASP A 508 -6.27 35.07 -12.82
N LEU A 509 -5.63 34.69 -11.70
CA LEU A 509 -4.24 34.22 -11.67
C LEU A 509 -3.86 33.25 -12.80
N GLY A 510 -4.71 32.25 -13.07
CA GLY A 510 -4.51 31.27 -14.14
C GLY A 510 -4.45 31.80 -15.58
N ALA A 511 -4.75 33.08 -15.81
CA ALA A 511 -4.66 33.78 -17.09
C ALA A 511 -3.42 34.71 -17.20
N HIS A 512 -2.64 34.87 -16.13
CA HIS A 512 -1.37 35.61 -16.17
C HIS A 512 -0.30 34.80 -16.91
N SER A 513 0.75 35.47 -17.38
CA SER A 513 1.83 34.82 -18.14
C SER A 513 2.83 34.02 -17.28
N ASN A 514 2.86 34.29 -15.97
CA ASN A 514 3.78 33.72 -14.98
C ASN A 514 3.04 33.32 -13.67
N PRO A 515 1.96 32.52 -13.74
CA PRO A 515 1.06 32.30 -12.61
C PRO A 515 1.75 31.63 -11.41
N VAL A 516 2.68 30.71 -11.67
CA VAL A 516 3.44 30.01 -10.62
C VAL A 516 4.40 30.95 -9.88
N GLU A 517 5.00 31.93 -10.57
CA GLU A 517 5.89 32.92 -9.96
C GLU A 517 5.10 33.83 -9.03
N ILE A 518 3.99 34.39 -9.52
CA ILE A 518 3.03 35.18 -8.73
C ILE A 518 2.51 34.39 -7.52
N ALA A 519 2.24 33.08 -7.68
CA ALA A 519 1.75 32.22 -6.59
C ALA A 519 2.79 32.02 -5.45
N TYR A 520 4.08 31.96 -5.77
CA TYR A 520 5.15 31.94 -4.77
C TYR A 520 5.45 33.32 -4.17
N GLU A 521 5.21 34.42 -4.90
CA GLU A 521 5.40 35.79 -4.39
C GLU A 521 4.26 36.27 -3.48
N GLN A 522 3.01 35.90 -3.78
CA GLN A 522 1.80 36.50 -3.19
C GLN A 522 0.97 35.51 -2.33
N GLY A 523 1.44 34.27 -2.21
CA GLY A 523 0.82 33.23 -1.40
C GLY A 523 1.83 32.20 -0.88
N VAL A 524 1.31 31.08 -0.40
CA VAL A 524 2.08 29.94 0.07
C VAL A 524 1.66 28.66 -0.67
N PRO A 525 2.59 27.73 -0.95
CA PRO A 525 2.23 26.44 -1.53
C PRO A 525 1.63 25.51 -0.47
N MET A 526 1.00 24.42 -0.94
CA MET A 526 0.64 23.26 -0.14
C MET A 526 1.78 22.81 0.80
N GLY A 527 1.42 22.40 2.01
CA GLY A 527 2.34 22.13 3.11
C GLY A 527 2.57 23.29 4.07
N SER A 528 2.01 24.47 3.81
CA SER A 528 2.29 25.72 4.53
C SER A 528 1.12 26.25 5.37
N ASN A 529 1.41 27.14 6.32
CA ASN A 529 0.38 27.98 6.95
C ASN A 529 0.15 29.25 6.08
N LEU A 530 -1.08 29.74 5.97
CA LEU A 530 -1.38 31.05 5.38
C LEU A 530 -0.69 32.18 6.18
N VAL A 531 -0.15 33.16 5.48
CA VAL A 531 0.47 34.37 6.07
C VAL A 531 -0.45 35.60 5.96
N SER A 532 -1.28 35.68 4.93
CA SER A 532 -2.33 36.70 4.84
C SER A 532 -3.55 36.29 5.67
N THR A 533 -4.32 37.28 6.12
CA THR A 533 -5.63 37.12 6.78
C THR A 533 -6.78 37.79 6.00
N GLN A 534 -6.47 38.42 4.86
CA GLN A 534 -7.43 39.14 4.00
C GLN A 534 -7.20 38.83 2.52
N GLY A 535 -8.26 38.95 1.72
CA GLY A 535 -8.21 38.69 0.28
C GLY A 535 -7.90 37.24 -0.09
N ILE A 536 -8.17 36.29 0.82
CA ILE A 536 -7.74 34.90 0.68
C ILE A 536 -8.42 34.24 -0.51
N ARG A 537 -7.57 33.90 -1.49
CA ARG A 537 -7.91 33.03 -2.61
C ARG A 537 -6.98 31.83 -2.62
N PHE A 538 -7.50 30.70 -3.08
CA PHE A 538 -6.75 29.49 -3.34
C PHE A 538 -6.65 29.28 -4.84
N TRP A 539 -5.45 29.00 -5.35
CA TRP A 539 -5.25 28.62 -6.75
C TRP A 539 -4.87 27.15 -6.83
N VAL A 540 -5.59 26.41 -7.65
CA VAL A 540 -5.38 24.98 -7.88
C VAL A 540 -5.21 24.73 -9.37
N TRP A 541 -4.24 23.90 -9.72
CA TRP A 541 -3.88 23.59 -11.10
C TRP A 541 -3.47 22.12 -11.21
N ALA A 542 -4.05 21.41 -12.19
CA ALA A 542 -3.80 20.00 -12.39
C ALA A 542 -3.73 19.60 -13.88
N ILE A 543 -2.83 18.67 -14.20
CA ILE A 543 -2.74 18.01 -15.52
C ILE A 543 -2.95 16.50 -15.31
N LYS A 544 -3.71 15.85 -16.21
CA LYS A 544 -3.84 14.38 -16.24
C LYS A 544 -2.49 13.66 -16.35
N ASP A 545 -2.45 12.38 -15.96
CA ASP A 545 -1.39 11.48 -16.42
C ASP A 545 -1.39 11.44 -17.96
N PRO A 546 -0.26 11.64 -18.66
CA PRO A 546 -0.21 11.55 -20.13
C PRO A 546 -0.84 10.28 -20.72
N ALA A 547 -0.68 9.12 -20.06
CA ALA A 547 -1.25 7.83 -20.44
C ALA A 547 -2.64 7.55 -19.83
N GLY A 548 -3.02 8.23 -18.75
CA GLY A 548 -4.32 8.08 -18.07
C GLY A 548 -5.52 8.70 -18.80
N PRO A 549 -6.75 8.50 -18.29
CA PRO A 549 -7.96 9.15 -18.79
C PRO A 549 -7.95 10.68 -18.58
N PRO A 550 -8.87 11.44 -19.19
CA PRO A 550 -9.04 12.87 -18.92
C PRO A 550 -9.50 13.15 -17.48
N LEU A 551 -9.21 14.37 -16.98
CA LEU A 551 -9.72 14.87 -15.71
C LEU A 551 -11.25 15.06 -15.75
N ASP A 552 -11.94 14.67 -14.67
CA ASP A 552 -13.36 14.95 -14.43
C ASP A 552 -13.52 16.30 -13.72
N ARG A 553 -12.95 16.44 -12.52
CA ARG A 553 -13.12 17.65 -11.69
C ARG A 553 -12.00 17.86 -10.67
N ILE A 554 -11.85 19.11 -10.21
CA ILE A 554 -11.04 19.47 -9.04
C ILE A 554 -11.99 19.89 -7.91
N GLN A 555 -11.71 19.42 -6.71
CA GLN A 555 -12.38 19.76 -5.47
C GLN A 555 -11.42 20.45 -4.50
N ILE A 556 -11.94 21.33 -3.65
CA ILE A 556 -11.26 21.82 -2.45
C ILE A 556 -12.06 21.34 -1.23
N ILE A 557 -11.39 20.69 -0.30
CA ILE A 557 -11.91 20.19 0.96
C ILE A 557 -11.41 21.11 2.07
N LYS A 558 -12.32 21.70 2.84
CA LYS A 558 -12.04 22.44 4.08
C LYS A 558 -12.42 21.60 5.29
N GLY A 559 -11.52 21.49 6.27
CA GLY A 559 -11.85 21.07 7.63
C GLY A 559 -11.61 22.23 8.59
N TRP A 560 -12.49 22.42 9.59
CA TRP A 560 -12.31 23.44 10.63
C TRP A 560 -12.91 23.02 11.96
N ILE A 561 -12.57 23.75 13.03
CA ILE A 561 -13.19 23.65 14.36
C ILE A 561 -14.11 24.84 14.57
N GLU A 562 -15.30 24.60 15.11
CA GLU A 562 -16.34 25.61 15.35
C GLU A 562 -17.13 25.25 16.61
N ASP A 563 -17.17 26.13 17.60
CA ASP A 563 -17.75 25.86 18.94
C ASP A 563 -17.22 24.59 19.65
N GLY A 564 -16.05 24.09 19.21
CA GLY A 564 -15.43 22.84 19.67
C GLY A 564 -15.81 21.60 18.83
N GLU A 565 -16.76 21.73 17.91
CA GLU A 565 -17.21 20.66 17.02
C GLU A 565 -16.33 20.55 15.76
N HIS A 566 -16.19 19.33 15.24
CA HIS A 566 -15.53 19.06 13.98
C HIS A 566 -16.44 19.44 12.79
N ARG A 567 -15.91 20.20 11.83
CA ARG A 567 -16.64 20.65 10.64
C ARG A 567 -15.88 20.32 9.35
N GLN A 568 -16.62 19.97 8.30
CA GLN A 568 -16.10 19.69 6.97
C GLN A 568 -16.99 20.34 5.90
N ARG A 569 -16.39 20.77 4.79
CA ARG A 569 -17.10 21.18 3.57
C ARG A 569 -16.24 20.90 2.35
N ILE A 570 -16.88 20.55 1.25
CA ILE A 570 -16.23 20.28 -0.03
C ILE A 570 -16.93 21.14 -1.08
N TRP A 571 -16.13 21.75 -1.96
CA TRP A 571 -16.63 22.38 -3.18
C TRP A 571 -15.90 21.76 -4.37
N ASP A 572 -16.64 21.42 -5.41
CA ASP A 572 -16.08 21.18 -6.74
C ASP A 572 -15.81 22.57 -7.35
N VAL A 573 -14.53 22.90 -7.62
CA VAL A 573 -14.09 24.25 -8.03
C VAL A 573 -13.74 24.36 -9.51
N ALA A 574 -13.52 23.23 -10.19
CA ALA A 574 -13.41 23.16 -11.65
C ALA A 574 -14.03 21.85 -12.15
N CYS A 575 -14.94 21.93 -13.12
CA CYS A 575 -15.52 20.78 -13.80
C CYS A 575 -15.02 20.71 -15.25
N SER A 576 -14.79 19.53 -15.79
CA SER A 576 -14.37 19.39 -17.19
C SER A 576 -15.51 19.58 -18.19
N SER A 577 -15.13 19.88 -19.44
CA SER A 577 -16.03 20.10 -20.58
C SER A 577 -17.08 21.21 -20.42
N GLY A 578 -16.74 22.27 -19.68
CA GLY A 578 -17.62 23.45 -19.53
C GLY A 578 -18.84 23.24 -18.65
N ARG A 579 -18.89 22.13 -17.89
CA ARG A 579 -19.78 22.00 -16.72
C ARG A 579 -19.43 23.09 -15.71
N VAL A 580 -20.41 23.52 -14.93
CA VAL A 580 -20.28 24.51 -13.86
C VAL A 580 -20.89 23.91 -12.59
N PRO A 581 -20.29 24.13 -11.39
CA PRO A 581 -20.90 23.69 -10.14
C PRO A 581 -22.29 24.30 -9.91
N ASP A 582 -23.14 23.57 -9.19
CA ASP A 582 -24.47 24.04 -8.77
C ASP A 582 -24.40 24.97 -7.53
N GLU A 583 -25.57 25.35 -6.99
CA GLU A 583 -25.67 26.18 -5.78
C GLU A 583 -25.11 25.51 -4.51
N ASN A 584 -24.95 24.19 -4.50
CA ASN A 584 -24.31 23.42 -3.43
C ASN A 584 -22.79 23.31 -3.62
N GLY A 585 -22.27 23.75 -4.78
CA GLY A 585 -20.87 23.61 -5.16
C GLY A 585 -20.52 22.23 -5.71
N ARG A 586 -21.46 21.52 -6.34
CA ARG A 586 -21.21 20.20 -6.96
C ARG A 586 -21.28 20.24 -8.48
N CYS A 587 -20.31 19.60 -9.15
CA CYS A 587 -20.36 19.43 -10.60
C CYS A 587 -21.51 18.49 -11.01
N PRO A 588 -22.28 18.80 -12.06
CA PRO A 588 -23.13 17.82 -12.72
C PRO A 588 -22.32 16.55 -13.08
N LYS A 589 -22.86 15.36 -12.85
CA LYS A 589 -22.16 14.09 -13.11
C LYS A 589 -21.64 14.06 -14.55
N THR A 590 -20.38 13.66 -14.72
CA THR A 590 -19.78 13.45 -16.03
C THR A 590 -20.56 12.40 -16.85
N THR A 591 -20.62 12.59 -18.16
CA THR A 591 -21.12 11.57 -19.11
C THR A 591 -20.05 10.57 -19.51
N ALA A 592 -18.83 10.71 -19.00
CA ALA A 592 -17.74 9.77 -19.23
C ALA A 592 -17.66 8.69 -18.14
N ASP A 593 -17.46 7.45 -18.56
CA ASP A 593 -17.45 6.25 -17.70
C ASP A 593 -16.65 5.14 -18.41
N ALA A 594 -16.54 3.95 -17.80
CA ALA A 594 -15.95 2.77 -18.45
C ALA A 594 -17.02 1.84 -19.04
N ASP A 595 -16.86 1.44 -20.30
CA ASP A 595 -17.60 0.31 -20.86
C ASP A 595 -17.17 -0.98 -20.14
N LEU A 596 -18.06 -1.57 -19.34
CA LEU A 596 -17.69 -2.65 -18.43
C LEU A 596 -17.25 -3.95 -19.12
N ALA A 597 -17.55 -4.15 -20.41
CA ALA A 597 -17.20 -5.36 -21.15
C ALA A 597 -15.88 -5.24 -21.94
N THR A 598 -15.49 -4.03 -22.34
CA THR A 598 -14.28 -3.76 -23.12
C THR A 598 -13.25 -2.92 -22.36
N CYS A 599 -13.62 -2.38 -21.21
CA CYS A 599 -12.84 -1.47 -20.37
C CYS A 599 -12.27 -0.25 -21.09
N ARG A 600 -12.98 0.21 -22.12
CA ARG A 600 -12.69 1.45 -22.84
C ARG A 600 -13.45 2.60 -22.21
N LEU A 601 -12.83 3.79 -22.20
CA LEU A 601 -13.52 5.03 -21.86
C LEU A 601 -14.65 5.26 -22.87
N ILE A 602 -15.85 5.51 -22.36
CA ILE A 602 -17.01 5.98 -23.12
C ILE A 602 -17.35 7.40 -22.69
N GLY A 603 -18.11 8.12 -23.53
CA GLY A 603 -18.38 9.54 -23.37
C GLY A 603 -17.23 10.44 -23.86
N GLU A 604 -17.54 11.71 -24.09
CA GLU A 604 -16.60 12.71 -24.61
C GLU A 604 -16.21 13.78 -23.56
N GLN A 605 -16.78 13.70 -22.35
CA GLN A 605 -16.49 14.65 -21.28
C GLN A 605 -15.13 14.36 -20.63
N GLY A 606 -14.39 15.41 -20.29
CA GLY A 606 -13.00 15.31 -19.87
C GLY A 606 -12.18 16.57 -20.14
N ALA A 607 -11.04 16.70 -19.46
CA ALA A 607 -10.04 17.73 -19.74
C ALA A 607 -8.61 17.17 -19.61
N ALA A 608 -7.67 17.72 -20.38
CA ALA A 608 -6.24 17.40 -20.20
C ALA A 608 -5.61 18.15 -19.02
N GLU A 609 -6.15 19.35 -18.74
CA GLU A 609 -5.70 20.29 -17.73
C GLU A 609 -6.94 20.97 -17.13
N LEU A 610 -6.94 21.18 -15.82
CA LEU A 610 -7.97 21.93 -15.09
C LEU A 610 -7.27 22.91 -14.13
N GLN A 611 -7.85 24.09 -13.96
CA GLN A 611 -7.45 25.02 -12.91
C GLN A 611 -8.62 25.89 -12.45
N ALA A 612 -8.52 26.39 -11.22
CA ALA A 612 -9.44 27.38 -10.67
C ALA A 612 -8.71 28.31 -9.69
N THR A 613 -9.16 29.56 -9.64
CA THR A 613 -8.99 30.41 -8.47
C THR A 613 -10.29 30.40 -7.68
N PHE A 614 -10.24 29.93 -6.43
CA PHE A 614 -11.38 29.78 -5.54
C PHE A 614 -11.27 30.75 -4.36
N SER A 615 -12.41 31.23 -3.86
CA SER A 615 -12.51 32.03 -2.63
C SER A 615 -13.54 31.39 -1.72
N ASP A 616 -13.18 31.08 -0.48
CA ASP A 616 -14.16 30.63 0.51
C ASP A 616 -14.91 31.84 1.06
N ALA A 617 -16.21 31.92 0.76
CA ALA A 617 -17.09 33.00 1.24
C ALA A 617 -17.26 32.96 2.77
N ASP A 618 -17.07 31.79 3.38
CA ASP A 618 -17.16 31.54 4.82
C ASP A 618 -15.75 31.40 5.44
N PHE A 619 -14.75 32.08 4.86
CA PHE A 619 -13.41 32.18 5.42
C PHE A 619 -13.43 33.03 6.70
N SER A 620 -12.89 32.48 7.78
CA SER A 620 -12.64 33.17 9.05
C SER A 620 -11.24 32.85 9.54
N ILE A 621 -10.60 33.83 10.18
CA ILE A 621 -9.34 33.64 10.92
C ILE A 621 -9.59 33.29 12.40
N GLU A 622 -10.83 33.42 12.88
CA GLU A 622 -11.22 33.03 14.25
C GLU A 622 -11.43 31.51 14.38
N ASN A 623 -11.64 30.80 13.26
CA ASN A 623 -11.84 29.35 13.19
C ASN A 623 -10.58 28.69 12.59
N PRO A 624 -9.75 27.99 13.38
CA PRO A 624 -8.63 27.19 12.86
C PRO A 624 -9.13 26.18 11.84
N ALA A 625 -8.44 26.13 10.69
CA ALA A 625 -8.86 25.36 9.53
C ALA A 625 -7.69 24.80 8.73
N PHE A 626 -7.97 23.82 7.87
CA PHE A 626 -7.11 23.39 6.78
C PHE A 626 -7.90 23.28 5.48
N TYR A 627 -7.20 23.45 4.36
CA TYR A 627 -7.74 23.28 3.00
C TYR A 627 -6.82 22.32 2.23
N TYR A 628 -7.35 21.32 1.53
CA TYR A 628 -6.58 20.55 0.55
C TYR A 628 -7.37 20.37 -0.75
N ALA A 629 -6.65 20.20 -1.85
CA ALA A 629 -7.23 19.90 -3.15
C ALA A 629 -7.31 18.39 -3.39
N ARG A 630 -8.43 17.91 -3.95
CA ARG A 630 -8.58 16.56 -4.51
C ARG A 630 -8.93 16.66 -5.99
N VAL A 631 -8.17 16.00 -6.84
CA VAL A 631 -8.42 15.94 -8.29
C VAL A 631 -8.95 14.56 -8.64
N LEU A 632 -10.02 14.49 -9.42
CA LEU A 632 -10.62 13.25 -9.90
C LEU A 632 -10.48 13.18 -11.41
N GLU A 633 -10.01 12.04 -11.95
CA GLU A 633 -10.07 11.74 -13.38
C GLU A 633 -11.33 10.93 -13.74
N ASN A 634 -11.63 10.73 -15.02
CA ASN A 634 -12.80 9.95 -15.42
C ASN A 634 -12.67 8.48 -14.97
N PRO A 635 -13.77 7.79 -14.61
CA PRO A 635 -13.71 6.39 -14.16
C PRO A 635 -13.08 5.44 -15.17
N THR A 636 -12.35 4.44 -14.66
CA THR A 636 -11.80 3.33 -15.44
C THR A 636 -12.27 1.99 -14.86
N CYS A 637 -12.14 0.89 -15.61
CA CYS A 637 -12.37 -0.45 -15.04
C CYS A 637 -11.38 -0.72 -13.90
N ARG A 638 -11.90 -1.27 -12.80
CA ARG A 638 -11.05 -1.84 -11.75
C ARG A 638 -10.34 -3.12 -12.25
N TRP A 639 -9.19 -3.46 -11.69
CA TRP A 639 -8.40 -4.63 -12.11
C TRP A 639 -9.18 -5.96 -12.06
N THR A 640 -10.13 -6.09 -11.12
CA THR A 640 -11.02 -7.24 -11.01
C THR A 640 -11.99 -7.35 -12.19
N THR A 641 -12.46 -6.22 -12.73
CA THR A 641 -13.32 -6.16 -13.93
C THR A 641 -12.54 -6.61 -15.17
N LEU A 642 -11.30 -6.15 -15.29
CA LEU A 642 -10.38 -6.61 -16.35
C LEU A 642 -10.10 -8.13 -16.23
N LEU A 643 -10.01 -8.66 -15.01
CA LEU A 643 -9.80 -10.09 -14.77
C LEU A 643 -11.03 -10.93 -15.14
N VAL A 644 -12.26 -10.58 -14.73
CA VAL A 644 -13.47 -11.34 -15.14
C VAL A 644 -13.76 -11.23 -16.64
N ASN A 645 -13.49 -10.08 -17.26
CA ASN A 645 -13.62 -9.91 -18.69
C ASN A 645 -12.69 -10.84 -19.49
N SER A 646 -11.53 -11.23 -18.93
CA SER A 646 -10.63 -12.18 -19.58
C SER A 646 -11.24 -13.59 -19.79
N VAL A 647 -12.30 -13.93 -19.04
CA VAL A 647 -13.02 -15.21 -19.10
C VAL A 647 -14.51 -15.05 -19.46
N GLY A 648 -14.99 -13.82 -19.68
CA GLY A 648 -16.38 -13.52 -20.01
C GLY A 648 -17.35 -13.68 -18.83
N ALA A 649 -16.88 -13.51 -17.60
CA ALA A 649 -17.71 -13.57 -16.38
C ALA A 649 -18.18 -12.16 -15.93
N GLU A 650 -19.22 -12.12 -15.09
CA GLU A 650 -19.72 -10.87 -14.49
C GLU A 650 -18.88 -10.46 -13.27
N VAL A 651 -18.86 -9.16 -12.95
CA VAL A 651 -18.19 -8.63 -11.76
C VAL A 651 -18.98 -9.01 -10.50
N PRO A 652 -18.36 -9.55 -9.44
CA PRO A 652 -19.01 -9.79 -8.16
C PRO A 652 -19.68 -8.52 -7.59
N ALA A 653 -20.92 -8.64 -7.11
CA ALA A 653 -21.74 -7.49 -6.71
C ALA A 653 -21.26 -6.79 -5.42
N ASP A 654 -20.29 -7.36 -4.70
CA ASP A 654 -19.66 -6.81 -3.51
C ASP A 654 -18.44 -5.91 -3.80
N ILE A 655 -17.95 -5.86 -5.05
CA ILE A 655 -16.80 -5.03 -5.44
C ILE A 655 -17.17 -3.98 -6.51
N PRO A 656 -16.63 -2.75 -6.45
CA PRO A 656 -16.83 -1.76 -7.51
C PRO A 656 -16.28 -2.24 -8.87
N ALA A 657 -17.11 -2.18 -9.91
CA ALA A 657 -16.70 -2.51 -11.28
C ALA A 657 -15.80 -1.44 -11.92
N THR A 658 -15.87 -0.21 -11.44
CA THR A 658 -14.99 0.90 -11.82
C THR A 658 -14.23 1.47 -10.62
N VAL A 659 -13.17 2.20 -10.90
CA VAL A 659 -12.42 3.02 -9.95
C VAL A 659 -12.31 4.44 -10.51
N GLN A 660 -12.44 5.45 -9.64
CA GLN A 660 -12.17 6.84 -9.99
C GLN A 660 -10.87 7.30 -9.32
N GLU A 661 -9.79 7.15 -10.08
CA GLU A 661 -8.43 7.53 -9.68
C GLU A 661 -8.31 9.03 -9.42
N ARG A 662 -7.35 9.40 -8.57
CA ARG A 662 -7.29 10.73 -7.98
C ARG A 662 -5.89 11.16 -7.52
N ALA A 663 -5.77 12.45 -7.27
CA ALA A 663 -4.65 13.04 -6.56
C ALA A 663 -5.10 13.91 -5.39
N TRP A 664 -4.27 14.02 -4.35
CA TRP A 664 -4.49 14.84 -3.17
C TRP A 664 -3.30 15.77 -2.94
N SER A 665 -3.54 17.06 -2.70
CA SER A 665 -2.49 17.97 -2.25
C SER A 665 -2.20 17.76 -0.77
N SER A 666 -1.00 18.11 -0.31
CA SER A 666 -0.83 18.42 1.11
C SER A 666 -1.75 19.59 1.52
N PRO A 667 -2.16 19.71 2.79
CA PRO A 667 -3.03 20.81 3.20
C PRO A 667 -2.32 22.17 3.24
N ILE A 668 -3.12 23.24 3.26
CA ILE A 668 -2.73 24.60 3.65
C ILE A 668 -3.54 24.96 4.89
N TRP A 669 -2.88 25.38 5.97
CA TRP A 669 -3.52 25.69 7.26
C TRP A 669 -3.83 27.17 7.42
N SER A 670 -4.96 27.49 8.05
CA SER A 670 -5.38 28.84 8.45
C SER A 670 -5.59 28.88 9.97
N ALA A 671 -5.12 29.93 10.64
CA ALA A 671 -5.25 30.15 12.08
C ALA A 671 -4.84 28.99 13.03
N SER A 672 -4.16 27.96 12.51
CA SER A 672 -3.67 26.83 13.30
C SER A 672 -2.25 27.12 13.81
N PRO A 673 -1.95 26.93 15.10
CA PRO A 673 -0.60 27.10 15.66
C PRO A 673 0.39 26.04 15.14
#